data_AF-C1KBE8-F1
#
_entry.id   AF-C1KBE8-F1
#
_cell.length_a   1.000
_cell.length_b   1.000
_cell.length_c   1.000
_cell.angle_alpha   90.00
_cell.angle_beta   90.00
_cell.angle_gamma   90.00
#
_symmetry.space_group_name_H-M   'P 1'
#
loop_
_entity.id
_entity.type
_entity.pdbx_description
1 polymer ?
#
loop_
_entity_poly.entity_id
_entity_poly.type
_entity_poly.pdbx_seq_one_letter_code
_entity_poly.pdbx_strand_id
1 'polypeptide(L)'
;MGLLTKGSPLSWAETVPHIEYIKKHGIYQFINLYHRLKSRQGDQLKWGDEIEYTIVKFDHENKKVRVSCRAEELLSRLQAQEEVNALIGTVNHFLWRPEFAAYMVEGTPGVPYGGLLACFNVVEANMVVRRKEVQKLLKKGESVLSISFPALGSRDFTVPPMKPTPRQEGPGRSIFWPEDAVFCGHPRFKNLVKNIRGRRGEKVAINVPIFRDKNTPNPYIEDLSAYGEGDMISAAKPDHIYMDHMGFGMGCCCLQVTFQAVNVDEARWLYDQLTPITPILLALSAATPIFRSKLADVDSRWDIISASVDDRTAEERGLVPLKNSKWTIAKSRYDTTDCYIYPCSVAYNDIPLQYDEAIYKQLRDGDIDEPLAKHIAHMFIRDPLQVLRERIQQDDEKSTEHFETIQSSNWMNMRFKPPPPDAPEIGWRVEFRPTEVQLTDFENAAYCCFVVLLTRVIISFRLTYLLPISMVSENMKRAQKRDAVLNQKFLFRKSLATCVSAPKDNKVSANCGGKPSEDIEEMTINEIINGKDDGFPGLVPLIRQYLDSADVDVDTRCTVSQYLNFISKRATGEIWTLAHWIRHFVDKHPAYKHDSEVPDETIYDLLVQMDAISSGKQHCQKLLGCHRSKTDHLIPSAVRRAEESFVMSKQKRGS
;
A
#
# COMPACT_ATOMS: atom_id res chain seq x y z
N MET A 1 -4.18 -8.31 3.39
CA MET A 1 -4.41 -9.19 2.19
C MET A 1 -5.86 -9.54 1.80
N GLY A 2 -6.07 -9.96 0.53
CA GLY A 2 -7.34 -10.47 -0.01
C GLY A 2 -7.57 -11.99 0.15
N LEU A 3 -8.72 -12.50 -0.30
CA LEU A 3 -9.14 -13.91 -0.16
C LEU A 3 -8.10 -14.93 -0.69
N LEU A 4 -7.54 -15.76 0.19
CA LEU A 4 -6.67 -16.91 -0.12
C LEU A 4 -7.38 -18.25 0.09
N THR A 5 -8.69 -18.28 -0.14
CA THR A 5 -9.47 -19.51 -0.10
C THR A 5 -8.97 -20.48 -1.17
N LYS A 6 -8.66 -21.71 -0.78
CA LYS A 6 -8.30 -22.79 -1.71
C LYS A 6 -9.53 -23.20 -2.53
N GLY A 7 -9.35 -23.35 -3.84
CA GLY A 7 -10.39 -23.78 -4.78
C GLY A 7 -9.90 -23.68 -6.22
N SER A 8 -10.76 -24.01 -7.18
CA SER A 8 -10.43 -23.99 -8.61
C SER A 8 -10.82 -22.65 -9.21
N PRO A 9 -9.86 -21.76 -9.53
CA PRO A 9 -10.20 -20.47 -10.10
C PRO A 9 -10.73 -20.59 -11.53
N LEU A 10 -11.74 -19.79 -11.86
CA LEU A 10 -12.26 -19.66 -13.21
C LEU A 10 -11.30 -18.83 -14.07
N SER A 11 -11.12 -19.27 -15.32
CA SER A 11 -10.53 -18.42 -16.36
C SER A 11 -11.48 -17.27 -16.72
N TRP A 12 -10.98 -16.25 -17.43
CA TRP A 12 -11.78 -15.12 -17.84
C TRP A 12 -13.01 -15.54 -18.66
N ALA A 13 -12.83 -16.41 -19.65
CA ALA A 13 -13.93 -16.91 -20.48
C ALA A 13 -15.01 -17.64 -19.66
N GLU A 14 -14.61 -18.37 -18.61
CA GLU A 14 -15.55 -19.04 -17.70
C GLU A 14 -16.17 -18.08 -16.69
N THR A 15 -15.53 -16.94 -16.40
CA THR A 15 -16.04 -15.93 -15.46
C THR A 15 -17.13 -15.07 -16.11
N VAL A 16 -16.99 -14.76 -17.41
CA VAL A 16 -17.91 -13.87 -18.16
C VAL A 16 -19.39 -14.19 -17.96
N PRO A 17 -19.85 -15.47 -18.08
CA PRO A 17 -21.26 -15.81 -17.88
C PRO A 17 -21.81 -15.54 -16.48
N HIS A 18 -20.94 -15.36 -15.48
CA HIS A 18 -21.31 -15.19 -14.07
C HIS A 18 -21.14 -13.76 -13.56
N ILE A 19 -20.61 -12.82 -14.35
CA ILE A 19 -20.28 -11.46 -13.91
C ILE A 19 -21.47 -10.75 -13.26
N GLU A 20 -22.60 -10.67 -13.97
CA GLU A 20 -23.79 -9.95 -13.49
C GLU A 20 -24.40 -10.63 -12.26
N TYR A 21 -24.36 -11.97 -12.20
CA TYR A 21 -24.79 -12.72 -11.01
C TYR A 21 -23.92 -12.37 -9.80
N ILE A 22 -22.59 -12.43 -9.95
CA ILE A 22 -21.63 -12.16 -8.88
C ILE A 22 -21.75 -10.71 -8.40
N LYS A 23 -21.88 -9.74 -9.31
CA LYS A 23 -22.10 -8.33 -8.95
C LYS A 23 -23.38 -8.15 -8.14
N LYS A 24 -24.51 -8.67 -8.64
CA LYS A 24 -25.81 -8.56 -7.95
C LYS A 24 -25.79 -9.20 -6.56
N HIS A 25 -25.25 -10.40 -6.44
CA HIS A 25 -25.18 -11.13 -5.17
C HIS A 25 -24.15 -10.52 -4.21
N GLY A 26 -23.01 -10.03 -4.72
CA GLY A 26 -22.04 -9.27 -3.91
C GLY A 26 -22.63 -8.01 -3.27
N ILE A 27 -23.56 -7.33 -3.95
CA ILE A 27 -24.28 -6.19 -3.38
C ILE A 27 -25.26 -6.62 -2.29
N TYR A 28 -25.98 -7.75 -2.45
CA TYR A 28 -26.80 -8.30 -1.37
C TYR A 28 -25.96 -8.67 -0.14
N GLN A 29 -24.81 -9.31 -0.34
CA GLN A 29 -23.86 -9.64 0.73
C GLN A 29 -23.41 -8.40 1.50
N PHE A 30 -23.07 -7.32 0.79
CA PHE A 30 -22.71 -6.05 1.41
C PHE A 30 -23.87 -5.43 2.21
N ILE A 31 -25.08 -5.39 1.64
CA ILE A 31 -26.27 -4.83 2.32
C ILE A 31 -26.56 -5.62 3.61
N ASN A 32 -26.55 -6.94 3.55
CA ASN A 32 -26.78 -7.82 4.70
C ASN A 32 -25.71 -7.60 5.78
N LEU A 33 -24.44 -7.56 5.39
CA LEU A 33 -23.32 -7.28 6.29
C LEU A 33 -23.46 -5.91 6.96
N TYR A 34 -23.79 -4.88 6.17
CA TYR A 34 -23.97 -3.52 6.65
C TYR A 34 -25.09 -3.45 7.68
N HIS A 35 -26.29 -3.96 7.42
CA HIS A 35 -27.39 -3.92 8.38
C HIS A 35 -27.12 -4.69 9.66
N ARG A 36 -26.37 -5.79 9.57
CA ARG A 36 -25.95 -6.55 10.74
C ARG A 36 -25.03 -5.74 11.66
N LEU A 37 -24.23 -4.82 11.13
CA LEU A 37 -23.10 -4.21 11.86
C LEU A 37 -23.09 -2.66 11.84
N LYS A 38 -24.03 -1.99 11.18
CA LYS A 38 -24.08 -0.51 11.10
C LYS A 38 -24.31 0.16 12.46
N SER A 39 -25.00 -0.53 13.37
CA SER A 39 -25.26 -0.07 14.74
C SER A 39 -24.17 -0.44 15.73
N ARG A 40 -23.09 -1.11 15.28
CA ARG A 40 -21.95 -1.48 16.13
C ARG A 40 -21.24 -0.23 16.64
N GLN A 41 -20.96 -0.19 17.93
CA GLN A 41 -20.37 0.96 18.64
C GLN A 41 -19.38 0.48 19.71
N GLY A 42 -18.43 1.35 20.08
CA GLY A 42 -17.53 1.12 21.21
C GLY A 42 -16.37 0.15 20.94
N ASP A 43 -16.11 -0.17 19.66
CA ASP A 43 -14.90 -0.90 19.30
C ASP A 43 -13.66 -0.14 19.76
N GLN A 44 -12.67 -0.86 20.28
CA GLN A 44 -11.41 -0.25 20.68
C GLN A 44 -10.49 -0.12 19.48
N LEU A 45 -9.61 0.90 19.52
CA LEU A 45 -8.53 1.02 18.55
C LEU A 45 -7.67 -0.25 18.61
N LYS A 46 -7.67 -0.97 17.49
CA LYS A 46 -6.75 -2.05 17.17
C LYS A 46 -6.08 -1.70 15.86
N TRP A 47 -4.79 -1.98 15.72
CA TRP A 47 -4.09 -1.64 14.49
C TRP A 47 -2.92 -2.58 14.23
N GLY A 48 -2.43 -2.60 13.01
CA GLY A 48 -1.31 -3.45 12.61
C GLY A 48 -0.70 -2.98 11.30
N ASP A 49 0.57 -3.31 11.15
CA ASP A 49 1.32 -3.12 9.91
C ASP A 49 1.36 -4.39 9.07
N GLU A 50 1.42 -4.23 7.75
CA GLU A 50 1.78 -5.27 6.79
C GLU A 50 3.09 -4.83 6.11
N ILE A 51 4.16 -5.63 6.26
CA ILE A 51 5.45 -5.40 5.59
C ILE A 51 5.73 -6.52 4.61
N GLU A 52 6.02 -6.13 3.38
CA GLU A 52 6.45 -7.01 2.30
C GLU A 52 7.98 -7.06 2.23
N TYR A 53 8.53 -8.26 2.06
CA TYR A 53 9.97 -8.50 1.97
C TYR A 53 10.34 -9.21 0.67
N THR A 54 11.47 -8.85 0.10
CA THR A 54 12.13 -9.53 -1.02
C THR A 54 13.27 -10.41 -0.51
N ILE A 55 13.28 -11.68 -0.92
CA ILE A 55 14.42 -12.58 -0.69
C ILE A 55 15.39 -12.45 -1.86
N VAL A 56 16.64 -12.13 -1.56
CA VAL A 56 17.72 -11.99 -2.55
C VAL A 56 18.82 -13.02 -2.32
N LYS A 57 19.54 -13.35 -3.38
CA LYS A 57 20.71 -14.23 -3.39
C LYS A 57 21.90 -13.47 -3.96
N PHE A 58 22.94 -13.32 -3.14
CA PHE A 58 24.23 -12.78 -3.54
C PHE A 58 25.11 -13.89 -4.15
N ASP A 59 25.69 -13.57 -5.29
CA ASP A 59 26.82 -14.26 -5.90
C ASP A 59 28.04 -13.33 -5.76
N HIS A 60 28.78 -13.54 -4.67
CA HIS A 60 29.95 -12.73 -4.34
C HIS A 60 31.12 -12.95 -5.30
N GLU A 61 31.17 -14.09 -5.99
CA GLU A 61 32.25 -14.40 -6.94
C GLU A 61 32.10 -13.59 -8.22
N ASN A 62 30.87 -13.49 -8.74
CA ASN A 62 30.57 -12.76 -9.97
C ASN A 62 30.05 -11.33 -9.74
N LYS A 63 29.98 -10.88 -8.48
CA LYS A 63 29.38 -9.60 -8.07
C LYS A 63 27.97 -9.40 -8.66
N LYS A 64 27.11 -10.40 -8.45
CA LYS A 64 25.72 -10.36 -8.90
C LYS A 64 24.77 -10.60 -7.74
N VAL A 65 23.58 -10.04 -7.86
CA VAL A 65 22.47 -10.29 -6.93
C VAL A 65 21.21 -10.55 -7.73
N ARG A 66 20.43 -11.54 -7.29
CA ARG A 66 19.22 -12.04 -7.96
C ARG A 66 18.13 -12.28 -6.92
N VAL A 67 16.87 -12.30 -7.31
CA VAL A 67 15.79 -12.68 -6.39
C VAL A 67 15.78 -14.20 -6.18
N SER A 68 15.64 -14.65 -4.94
CA SER A 68 15.56 -16.08 -4.62
C SER A 68 14.10 -16.52 -4.59
N CYS A 69 13.70 -17.33 -5.58
CA CYS A 69 12.33 -17.80 -5.74
C CYS A 69 11.99 -18.95 -4.78
N ARG A 70 12.16 -18.72 -3.47
CA ARG A 70 11.97 -19.70 -2.38
C ARG A 70 10.81 -19.37 -1.44
N ALA A 71 9.95 -18.42 -1.77
CA ALA A 71 8.85 -18.01 -0.91
C ALA A 71 7.98 -19.20 -0.48
N GLU A 72 7.68 -20.14 -1.38
CA GLU A 72 6.85 -21.31 -1.07
C GLU A 72 7.50 -22.21 0.01
N GLU A 73 8.81 -22.46 -0.12
CA GLU A 73 9.58 -23.23 0.85
C GLU A 73 9.62 -22.52 2.22
N LEU A 74 9.85 -21.21 2.23
CA LEU A 74 9.94 -20.41 3.44
C LEU A 74 8.59 -20.32 4.15
N LEU A 75 7.52 -19.98 3.42
CA LEU A 75 6.17 -19.85 3.96
C LEU A 75 5.65 -21.16 4.51
N SER A 76 5.92 -22.29 3.86
CA SER A 76 5.54 -23.61 4.36
C SER A 76 6.12 -23.87 5.77
N ARG A 77 7.36 -23.43 6.03
CA ARG A 77 7.98 -23.58 7.36
C ARG A 77 7.45 -22.57 8.37
N LEU A 78 7.31 -21.31 7.96
CA LEU A 78 6.83 -20.23 8.82
C LEU A 78 5.38 -20.51 9.28
N GLN A 79 4.51 -20.92 8.35
CA GLN A 79 3.11 -21.23 8.64
C GLN A 79 2.94 -22.54 9.42
N ALA A 80 3.82 -23.53 9.22
CA ALA A 80 3.81 -24.74 10.06
C ALA A 80 4.03 -24.40 11.55
N GLN A 81 4.88 -23.41 11.85
CA GLN A 81 5.05 -22.95 13.24
C GLN A 81 3.78 -22.24 13.75
N GLU A 82 3.08 -21.50 12.91
CA GLU A 82 1.79 -20.87 13.26
C GLU A 82 0.72 -21.91 13.62
N GLU A 83 0.65 -23.00 12.85
CA GLU A 83 -0.25 -24.12 13.08
C GLU A 83 0.08 -24.87 14.39
N VAL A 84 1.36 -25.14 14.64
CA VAL A 84 1.81 -25.76 15.90
C VAL A 84 1.41 -24.90 17.10
N ASN A 85 1.67 -23.59 17.02
CA ASN A 85 1.30 -22.65 18.09
C ASN A 85 -0.21 -22.67 18.34
N ALA A 86 -1.03 -22.68 17.29
CA ALA A 86 -2.48 -22.78 17.40
C ALA A 86 -2.93 -24.10 18.06
N LEU A 87 -2.32 -25.23 17.70
CA LEU A 87 -2.65 -26.55 18.27
C LEU A 87 -2.35 -26.67 19.77
N ILE A 88 -1.29 -26.01 20.25
CA ILE A 88 -0.89 -26.05 21.67
C ILE A 88 -1.42 -24.87 22.48
N GLY A 89 -2.21 -23.97 21.87
CA GLY A 89 -2.77 -22.78 22.53
C GLY A 89 -1.77 -21.66 22.81
N THR A 90 -0.65 -21.63 22.10
CA THR A 90 0.36 -20.56 22.18
C THR A 90 0.01 -19.44 21.20
N VAL A 91 0.15 -18.18 21.64
CA VAL A 91 -0.13 -17.01 20.79
C VAL A 91 0.93 -16.88 19.70
N ASN A 92 0.49 -16.68 18.46
CA ASN A 92 1.37 -16.28 17.37
C ASN A 92 1.79 -14.82 17.54
N HIS A 93 3.10 -14.58 17.62
CA HIS A 93 3.65 -13.22 17.74
C HIS A 93 3.72 -12.47 16.41
N PHE A 94 3.70 -13.22 15.30
CA PHE A 94 3.72 -12.74 13.93
C PHE A 94 3.00 -13.76 13.04
N LEU A 95 2.48 -13.28 11.90
CA LEU A 95 1.84 -14.11 10.90
C LEU A 95 2.50 -13.86 9.54
N TRP A 96 2.62 -14.91 8.74
CA TRP A 96 3.30 -14.92 7.46
C TRP A 96 2.37 -15.32 6.33
N ARG A 97 2.47 -14.57 5.24
CA ARG A 97 1.50 -14.63 4.16
C ARG A 97 2.19 -14.61 2.80
N PRO A 98 1.66 -15.34 1.80
CA PRO A 98 2.18 -15.29 0.45
C PRO A 98 1.82 -13.97 -0.20
N GLU A 99 2.77 -13.43 -0.96
CA GLU A 99 2.54 -12.30 -1.86
C GLU A 99 2.65 -12.74 -3.33
N PHE A 100 2.44 -11.80 -4.26
CA PHE A 100 2.37 -12.10 -5.69
C PHE A 100 3.57 -12.90 -6.24
N ALA A 101 4.78 -12.56 -5.82
CA ALA A 101 5.99 -13.12 -6.42
C ALA A 101 6.60 -14.28 -5.63
N ALA A 102 7.25 -15.21 -6.33
CA ALA A 102 7.87 -16.40 -5.75
C ALA A 102 9.09 -16.10 -4.84
N TYR A 103 9.50 -14.84 -4.75
CA TYR A 103 10.59 -14.34 -3.92
C TYR A 103 10.11 -13.39 -2.82
N MET A 104 8.79 -13.23 -2.64
CA MET A 104 8.21 -12.35 -1.64
C MET A 104 7.61 -13.12 -0.47
N VAL A 105 7.74 -12.55 0.73
CA VAL A 105 6.99 -12.94 1.91
C VAL A 105 6.42 -11.68 2.57
N GLU A 106 5.19 -11.75 3.06
CA GLU A 106 4.59 -10.67 3.85
C GLU A 106 4.51 -11.10 5.33
N GLY A 107 4.91 -10.20 6.22
CA GLY A 107 4.83 -10.41 7.66
C GLY A 107 3.95 -9.35 8.33
N THR A 108 3.12 -9.78 9.29
CA THR A 108 2.26 -8.92 10.13
C THR A 108 2.44 -9.25 11.62
N PRO A 109 2.09 -8.36 12.56
CA PRO A 109 2.02 -8.74 13.97
C PRO A 109 0.93 -9.81 14.16
N GLY A 110 1.20 -10.81 15.01
CA GLY A 110 0.32 -11.97 15.10
C GLY A 110 -0.96 -11.74 15.88
N VAL A 111 -0.98 -10.66 16.66
CA VAL A 111 -2.19 -10.01 17.18
C VAL A 111 -2.09 -8.52 16.87
N PRO A 112 -3.21 -7.83 16.57
CA PRO A 112 -3.18 -6.40 16.36
C PRO A 112 -2.70 -5.69 17.64
N TYR A 113 -1.92 -4.62 17.47
CA TYR A 113 -1.56 -3.72 18.54
C TYR A 113 -2.81 -3.05 19.13
N GLY A 114 -2.75 -2.74 20.43
CA GLY A 114 -3.84 -2.07 21.14
C GLY A 114 -3.80 -0.55 21.00
N GLY A 115 -4.80 0.12 21.60
CA GLY A 115 -4.91 1.58 21.62
C GLY A 115 -4.08 2.30 22.68
N LEU A 116 -3.31 1.57 23.49
CA LEU A 116 -2.42 2.14 24.50
C LEU A 116 -1.23 2.82 23.83
N LEU A 117 -0.79 3.97 24.35
CA LEU A 117 0.37 4.67 23.76
C LEU A 117 1.63 3.83 23.90
N ALA A 118 1.74 3.02 24.96
CA ALA A 118 2.85 2.09 25.13
C ALA A 118 2.97 1.03 24.01
N CYS A 119 1.91 0.80 23.22
CA CYS A 119 1.99 -0.05 22.03
C CYS A 119 2.96 0.49 20.96
N PHE A 120 3.28 1.78 20.95
CA PHE A 120 4.31 2.31 20.04
C PHE A 120 5.71 1.75 20.33
N ASN A 121 5.98 1.30 21.57
CA ASN A 121 7.26 0.70 21.93
C ASN A 121 7.43 -0.74 21.46
N VAL A 122 6.41 -1.40 20.89
CA VAL A 122 6.53 -2.80 20.44
C VAL A 122 6.63 -2.97 18.93
N VAL A 123 6.33 -1.93 18.15
CA VAL A 123 6.22 -2.01 16.68
C VAL A 123 7.55 -2.39 16.04
N GLU A 124 8.60 -1.59 16.27
CA GLU A 124 9.93 -1.84 15.73
C GLU A 124 10.51 -3.17 16.23
N ALA A 125 10.37 -3.46 17.53
CA ALA A 125 10.82 -4.73 18.10
C ALA A 125 10.12 -5.94 17.46
N ASN A 126 8.84 -5.83 17.13
CA ASN A 126 8.10 -6.87 16.41
C ASN A 126 8.60 -7.03 14.97
N MET A 127 8.84 -5.94 14.24
CA MET A 127 9.43 -5.96 12.89
C MET A 127 10.83 -6.60 12.87
N VAL A 128 11.69 -6.23 13.83
CA VAL A 128 13.04 -6.79 13.98
C VAL A 128 13.00 -8.30 14.20
N VAL A 129 12.08 -8.79 15.04
CA VAL A 129 11.92 -10.24 15.27
C VAL A 129 11.41 -10.93 14.02
N ARG A 130 10.39 -10.37 13.35
CA ARG A 130 9.88 -10.91 12.08
C ARG A 130 11.00 -11.10 11.06
N ARG A 131 11.85 -10.09 10.86
CA ARG A 131 13.01 -10.20 9.95
C ARG A 131 13.96 -11.32 10.37
N LYS A 132 14.27 -11.42 11.66
CA LYS A 132 15.15 -12.48 12.20
C LYS A 132 14.57 -13.89 12.01
N GLU A 133 13.25 -14.07 12.07
CA GLU A 133 12.60 -15.36 11.83
C GLU A 133 12.83 -15.85 10.40
N VAL A 134 12.66 -14.97 9.41
CA VAL A 134 12.96 -15.33 8.02
C VAL A 134 14.44 -15.61 7.83
N GLN A 135 15.32 -14.79 8.42
CA GLN A 135 16.78 -14.94 8.34
C GLN A 135 17.26 -16.32 8.80
N LYS A 136 16.62 -16.93 9.81
CA LYS A 136 16.96 -18.28 10.30
C LYS A 136 16.75 -19.38 9.24
N LEU A 137 15.92 -19.13 8.23
CA LEU A 137 15.55 -20.10 7.18
C LEU A 137 16.31 -19.89 5.85
N LEU A 138 17.11 -18.82 5.77
CA LEU A 138 17.85 -18.45 4.57
C LEU A 138 19.05 -19.37 4.35
N LYS A 139 19.34 -19.65 3.07
CA LYS A 139 20.54 -20.40 2.66
C LYS A 139 21.76 -19.46 2.67
N LYS A 140 22.97 -20.04 2.65
CA LYS A 140 24.22 -19.29 2.53
C LYS A 140 24.14 -18.30 1.37
N GLY A 141 24.49 -17.04 1.60
CA GLY A 141 24.48 -15.99 0.56
C GLY A 141 23.09 -15.45 0.22
N GLU A 142 22.03 -15.85 0.92
CA GLU A 142 20.72 -15.18 0.81
C GLU A 142 20.54 -14.11 1.90
N SER A 143 19.72 -13.11 1.59
CA SER A 143 19.23 -12.13 2.56
C SER A 143 17.76 -11.81 2.34
N VAL A 144 17.12 -11.24 3.36
CA VAL A 144 15.73 -10.74 3.35
C VAL A 144 15.76 -9.23 3.53
N LEU A 145 15.29 -8.51 2.52
CA LEU A 145 15.31 -7.05 2.48
C LEU A 145 13.90 -6.52 2.27
N SER A 146 13.55 -5.44 2.95
CA SER A 146 12.29 -4.72 2.76
C SER A 146 12.49 -3.66 1.67
N ILE A 147 12.54 -4.12 0.41
CA ILE A 147 12.82 -3.31 -0.79
C ILE A 147 12.02 -3.81 -1.99
N SER A 148 11.78 -2.92 -2.96
CA SER A 148 11.45 -3.30 -4.34
C SER A 148 12.74 -3.57 -5.11
N PHE A 149 12.88 -4.74 -5.75
CA PHE A 149 14.14 -5.15 -6.34
C PHE A 149 14.47 -4.40 -7.65
N PRO A 150 15.66 -3.76 -7.78
CA PRO A 150 15.99 -2.89 -8.92
C PRO A 150 16.04 -3.57 -10.31
N ALA A 151 16.40 -4.85 -10.36
CA ALA A 151 16.69 -5.58 -11.60
C ALA A 151 15.61 -6.60 -12.00
N LEU A 152 14.37 -6.45 -11.51
CA LEU A 152 13.27 -7.31 -11.94
C LEU A 152 13.13 -7.26 -13.46
N GLY A 153 12.96 -8.40 -14.13
CA GLY A 153 12.83 -8.50 -15.58
C GLY A 153 14.10 -8.26 -16.39
N SER A 154 15.25 -8.00 -15.75
CA SER A 154 16.56 -8.07 -16.40
C SER A 154 16.90 -9.52 -16.74
N ARG A 155 17.81 -9.75 -17.69
CA ARG A 155 18.23 -11.12 -18.04
C ARG A 155 18.68 -11.86 -16.78
N ASP A 156 18.23 -13.11 -16.63
CA ASP A 156 18.57 -14.02 -15.52
C ASP A 156 18.31 -13.50 -14.09
N PHE A 157 17.36 -12.57 -13.89
CA PHE A 157 17.11 -11.92 -12.59
C PHE A 157 16.70 -12.84 -11.41
N THR A 158 16.48 -14.14 -11.64
CA THR A 158 15.95 -15.12 -10.68
C THR A 158 16.98 -16.20 -10.31
N VAL A 159 16.86 -16.74 -9.10
CA VAL A 159 17.53 -17.96 -8.64
C VAL A 159 16.48 -18.94 -8.08
N PRO A 160 16.41 -20.19 -8.60
CA PRO A 160 17.15 -20.71 -9.75
C PRO A 160 16.84 -19.92 -11.05
N PRO A 161 17.73 -19.93 -12.05
CA PRO A 161 17.51 -19.18 -13.30
C PRO A 161 16.25 -19.66 -14.03
N MET A 162 15.33 -18.75 -14.29
CA MET A 162 14.11 -18.99 -15.05
C MET A 162 14.11 -18.16 -16.35
N LYS A 163 13.40 -18.64 -17.38
CA LYS A 163 13.32 -17.98 -18.69
C LYS A 163 11.88 -17.56 -19.01
N PRO A 164 11.65 -16.36 -19.59
CA PRO A 164 10.34 -15.98 -20.10
C PRO A 164 9.95 -16.82 -21.33
N THR A 165 8.66 -17.05 -21.50
CA THR A 165 8.10 -17.88 -22.58
C THR A 165 6.97 -17.17 -23.35
N PRO A 166 7.23 -16.00 -23.99
CA PRO A 166 6.19 -15.14 -24.57
C PRO A 166 5.38 -15.79 -25.72
N ARG A 167 5.98 -16.79 -26.38
CA ARG A 167 5.39 -17.52 -27.51
C ARG A 167 4.58 -18.75 -27.09
N GLN A 168 4.74 -19.21 -25.84
CA GLN A 168 3.98 -20.34 -25.33
C GLN A 168 2.65 -19.85 -24.74
N GLU A 169 1.65 -20.73 -24.71
CA GLU A 169 0.42 -20.43 -23.98
C GLU A 169 0.74 -20.36 -22.47
N GLY A 170 0.36 -19.25 -21.84
CA GLY A 170 0.68 -19.00 -20.44
C GLY A 170 -0.08 -17.80 -19.87
N PRO A 171 -0.06 -17.61 -18.54
CA PRO A 171 -0.76 -16.51 -17.88
C PRO A 171 -0.37 -15.12 -18.40
N GLY A 172 0.92 -14.78 -18.38
CA GLY A 172 1.41 -13.43 -18.66
C GLY A 172 1.92 -13.21 -20.08
N ARG A 173 2.59 -14.21 -20.68
CA ARG A 173 3.23 -14.12 -22.02
C ARG A 173 4.21 -12.94 -22.14
N SER A 174 4.85 -12.57 -21.03
CA SER A 174 5.82 -11.48 -20.98
C SER A 174 7.10 -11.84 -21.74
N ILE A 175 7.73 -10.83 -22.33
CA ILE A 175 9.06 -10.97 -22.95
C ILE A 175 10.22 -10.91 -21.93
N PHE A 176 9.92 -10.47 -20.70
CA PHE A 176 10.91 -10.30 -19.62
C PHE A 176 10.67 -11.23 -18.43
N TRP A 177 9.41 -11.55 -18.13
CA TRP A 177 9.00 -12.20 -16.89
C TRP A 177 8.76 -13.71 -17.07
N PRO A 178 9.49 -14.57 -16.34
CA PRO A 178 9.18 -15.99 -16.25
C PRO A 178 7.90 -16.26 -15.45
N GLU A 179 7.04 -17.15 -15.95
CA GLU A 179 5.75 -17.45 -15.30
C GLU A 179 5.93 -18.02 -13.88
N ASP A 180 7.00 -18.77 -13.62
CA ASP A 180 7.31 -19.35 -12.30
C ASP A 180 8.00 -18.37 -11.32
N ALA A 181 8.26 -17.13 -11.76
CA ALA A 181 8.59 -16.05 -10.83
C ALA A 181 7.34 -15.49 -10.13
N VAL A 182 6.14 -15.86 -10.59
CA VAL A 182 4.88 -15.67 -9.86
C VAL A 182 4.76 -16.77 -8.80
N PHE A 183 4.29 -16.45 -7.60
CA PHE A 183 4.16 -17.40 -6.50
C PHE A 183 3.31 -18.62 -6.89
N CYS A 184 3.92 -19.82 -6.86
CA CYS A 184 3.31 -21.07 -7.31
C CYS A 184 2.44 -21.74 -6.24
N GLY A 185 2.69 -21.48 -4.95
CA GLY A 185 2.00 -22.12 -3.84
C GLY A 185 0.51 -21.76 -3.69
N HIS A 186 -0.01 -20.84 -4.51
CA HIS A 186 -1.44 -20.50 -4.52
C HIS A 186 -1.94 -20.11 -5.94
N PRO A 187 -3.03 -20.71 -6.45
CA PRO A 187 -3.46 -20.53 -7.84
C PRO A 187 -4.00 -19.12 -8.16
N ARG A 188 -4.37 -18.34 -7.13
CA ARG A 188 -4.85 -16.94 -7.23
C ARG A 188 -3.93 -16.07 -8.10
N PHE A 189 -2.62 -16.11 -7.87
CA PHE A 189 -1.72 -15.12 -8.45
C PHE A 189 -1.57 -15.31 -9.95
N LYS A 190 -1.27 -16.54 -10.40
CA LYS A 190 -1.23 -16.88 -11.84
C LYS A 190 -2.59 -16.68 -12.52
N ASN A 191 -3.69 -17.00 -11.83
CA ASN A 191 -5.02 -16.78 -12.38
C ASN A 191 -5.33 -15.29 -12.57
N LEU A 192 -4.93 -14.43 -11.64
CA LEU A 192 -5.13 -12.99 -11.73
C LEU A 192 -4.37 -12.41 -12.94
N VAL A 193 -3.12 -12.83 -13.17
CA VAL A 193 -2.36 -12.46 -14.39
C VAL A 193 -3.13 -12.87 -15.64
N LYS A 194 -3.58 -14.13 -15.71
CA LYS A 194 -4.32 -14.67 -16.85
C LYS A 194 -5.62 -13.90 -17.10
N ASN A 195 -6.38 -13.60 -16.05
CA ASN A 195 -7.69 -12.96 -16.15
C ASN A 195 -7.58 -11.47 -16.47
N ILE A 196 -6.58 -10.76 -15.93
CA ILE A 196 -6.31 -9.36 -16.33
C ILE A 196 -5.98 -9.30 -17.82
N ARG A 197 -5.04 -10.13 -18.29
CA ARG A 197 -4.69 -10.18 -19.73
C ARG A 197 -5.89 -10.59 -20.59
N GLY A 198 -6.64 -11.59 -20.14
CA GLY A 198 -7.84 -12.09 -20.84
C GLY A 198 -8.94 -11.03 -20.96
N ARG A 199 -9.20 -10.28 -19.88
CA ARG A 199 -10.17 -9.17 -19.86
C ARG A 199 -9.70 -8.01 -20.73
N ARG A 200 -8.44 -7.58 -20.54
CA ARG A 200 -7.84 -6.45 -21.26
C ARG A 200 -7.80 -6.69 -22.77
N GLY A 201 -7.65 -7.95 -23.19
CA GLY A 201 -7.48 -8.36 -24.59
C GLY A 201 -6.04 -8.27 -25.10
N GLU A 202 -5.14 -7.70 -24.29
CA GLU A 202 -3.72 -7.51 -24.56
C GLU A 202 -2.92 -7.61 -23.25
N LYS A 203 -1.58 -7.63 -23.34
CA LYS A 203 -0.73 -7.52 -22.15
C LYS A 203 -0.95 -6.15 -21.49
N VAL A 204 -0.69 -6.09 -20.18
CA VAL A 204 -0.47 -4.79 -19.54
C VAL A 204 0.75 -4.12 -20.16
N ALA A 205 0.75 -2.79 -20.21
CA ALA A 205 1.84 -2.00 -20.76
C ALA A 205 2.21 -0.90 -19.77
N ILE A 206 3.42 -1.00 -19.24
CA ILE A 206 3.97 -0.08 -18.24
C ILE A 206 5.13 0.65 -18.90
N ASN A 207 5.00 1.97 -19.04
CA ASN A 207 6.03 2.82 -19.62
C ASN A 207 6.45 3.83 -18.55
N VAL A 208 7.63 3.64 -17.98
CA VAL A 208 8.15 4.50 -16.91
C VAL A 208 9.15 5.48 -17.51
N PRO A 209 9.02 6.80 -17.30
CA PRO A 209 9.98 7.76 -17.84
C PRO A 209 11.42 7.40 -17.47
N ILE A 210 12.32 7.33 -18.45
CA ILE A 210 13.74 7.09 -18.21
C ILE A 210 14.38 8.34 -17.59
N PHE A 211 15.28 8.16 -16.61
CA PHE A 211 16.14 9.25 -16.16
C PHE A 211 17.02 9.71 -17.32
N ARG A 212 17.09 11.01 -17.59
CA ARG A 212 17.99 11.57 -18.60
C ARG A 212 19.26 12.06 -17.93
N ASP A 213 20.27 11.21 -17.91
CA ASP A 213 21.61 11.54 -17.46
C ASP A 213 22.48 12.04 -18.65
N LYS A 214 23.74 12.37 -18.37
CA LYS A 214 24.68 13.02 -19.31
C LYS A 214 24.85 12.26 -20.62
N ASN A 215 24.89 10.92 -20.56
CA ASN A 215 25.11 10.02 -21.68
C ASN A 215 23.86 9.22 -22.05
N THR A 216 22.69 9.50 -21.46
CA THR A 216 21.44 8.86 -21.87
C THR A 216 21.10 9.32 -23.29
N PRO A 217 20.84 8.40 -24.24
CA PRO A 217 20.42 8.77 -25.59
C PRO A 217 19.19 9.69 -25.59
N ASN A 218 19.12 10.61 -26.55
CA ASN A 218 18.00 11.54 -26.72
C ASN A 218 17.59 11.62 -28.21
N PRO A 219 16.44 11.05 -28.61
CA PRO A 219 15.50 10.32 -27.76
C PRO A 219 16.10 8.99 -27.27
N TYR A 220 15.69 8.56 -26.07
CA TYR A 220 15.99 7.20 -25.62
C TYR A 220 15.06 6.22 -26.32
N ILE A 221 15.61 5.24 -27.02
CA ILE A 221 14.86 4.15 -27.65
C ILE A 221 15.43 2.85 -27.11
N GLU A 222 14.62 2.11 -26.34
CA GLU A 222 15.04 0.80 -25.83
C GLU A 222 15.09 -0.22 -26.98
N ASP A 223 16.25 -0.84 -27.20
CA ASP A 223 16.37 -1.95 -28.15
C ASP A 223 15.78 -3.22 -27.54
N LEU A 224 14.58 -3.58 -28.00
CA LEU A 224 13.84 -4.76 -27.57
C LEU A 224 13.93 -5.93 -28.56
N SER A 225 14.71 -5.79 -29.65
CA SER A 225 14.81 -6.79 -30.72
C SER A 225 15.29 -8.16 -30.22
N ALA A 226 16.10 -8.17 -29.16
CA ALA A 226 16.57 -9.39 -28.51
C ALA A 226 15.48 -10.14 -27.69
N TYR A 227 14.36 -9.48 -27.37
CA TYR A 227 13.31 -10.02 -26.48
C TYR A 227 12.01 -10.34 -27.22
N GLY A 228 11.67 -9.59 -28.27
CA GLY A 228 10.44 -9.78 -29.02
C GLY A 228 10.39 -8.97 -30.31
N GLU A 229 9.35 -9.19 -31.11
CA GLU A 229 9.12 -8.54 -32.40
C GLU A 229 7.64 -8.15 -32.57
N GLY A 230 7.38 -7.18 -33.44
CA GLY A 230 6.03 -6.74 -33.79
C GLY A 230 5.18 -6.36 -32.57
N ASP A 231 4.00 -6.97 -32.47
CA ASP A 231 3.01 -6.69 -31.42
C ASP A 231 3.49 -7.02 -30.00
N MET A 232 4.57 -7.80 -29.83
CA MET A 232 5.10 -8.10 -28.50
C MET A 232 5.72 -6.87 -27.82
N ILE A 233 6.20 -5.91 -28.62
CA ILE A 233 6.96 -4.73 -28.18
C ILE A 233 6.34 -3.41 -28.66
N SER A 234 5.23 -3.45 -29.41
CA SER A 234 4.60 -2.26 -30.01
C SER A 234 4.07 -1.22 -29.00
N ALA A 235 3.86 -1.63 -27.75
CA ALA A 235 3.42 -0.74 -26.68
C ALA A 235 4.56 0.02 -25.98
N ALA A 236 5.82 -0.26 -26.32
CA ALA A 236 6.98 0.48 -25.81
C ALA A 236 7.01 1.90 -26.39
N LYS A 237 7.31 2.89 -25.55
CA LYS A 237 7.38 4.31 -25.94
C LYS A 237 8.82 4.82 -25.91
N PRO A 238 9.20 5.74 -26.82
CA PRO A 238 10.42 6.53 -26.67
C PRO A 238 10.49 7.21 -25.30
N ASP A 239 11.69 7.39 -24.75
CA ASP A 239 11.95 8.01 -23.45
C ASP A 239 11.35 7.28 -22.24
N HIS A 240 11.04 6.00 -22.38
CA HIS A 240 10.49 5.18 -21.30
C HIS A 240 11.20 3.83 -21.19
N ILE A 241 11.30 3.33 -19.97
CA ILE A 241 11.58 1.94 -19.63
C ILE A 241 10.28 1.15 -19.85
N TYR A 242 10.30 0.15 -20.74
CA TYR A 242 9.11 -0.65 -21.03
C TYR A 242 9.04 -1.92 -20.17
N MET A 243 7.86 -2.23 -19.65
CA MET A 243 7.56 -3.41 -18.83
C MET A 243 6.16 -3.93 -19.20
N ASP A 244 5.97 -5.25 -19.25
CA ASP A 244 4.78 -5.86 -19.88
C ASP A 244 4.12 -6.97 -19.04
N HIS A 245 4.35 -6.96 -17.72
CA HIS A 245 3.86 -8.00 -16.81
C HIS A 245 3.40 -7.45 -15.46
N MET A 246 2.39 -8.09 -14.87
CA MET A 246 1.86 -7.75 -13.54
C MET A 246 2.94 -7.74 -12.44
N GLY A 247 3.93 -8.63 -12.57
CA GLY A 247 5.01 -8.75 -11.60
C GLY A 247 5.92 -7.52 -11.49
N PHE A 248 5.97 -6.65 -12.49
CA PHE A 248 6.74 -5.41 -12.36
C PHE A 248 6.14 -4.43 -11.34
N GLY A 249 4.84 -4.53 -11.08
CA GLY A 249 4.16 -3.75 -10.06
C GLY A 249 3.91 -4.53 -8.80
N MET A 250 3.19 -5.65 -8.90
CA MET A 250 2.82 -6.49 -7.75
C MET A 250 4.02 -7.29 -7.18
N GLY A 251 5.16 -7.31 -7.87
CA GLY A 251 6.45 -7.79 -7.32
C GLY A 251 7.26 -6.71 -6.60
N CYS A 252 6.74 -5.48 -6.48
CA CYS A 252 7.29 -4.45 -5.61
C CYS A 252 6.78 -4.62 -4.18
N CYS A 253 7.49 -4.03 -3.22
CA CYS A 253 7.12 -4.10 -1.80
C CYS A 253 6.54 -2.77 -1.28
N CYS A 254 5.71 -2.83 -0.25
CA CYS A 254 5.14 -1.68 0.44
C CYS A 254 4.98 -1.86 1.96
N LEU A 255 4.68 -0.74 2.62
CA LEU A 255 4.25 -0.71 4.01
C LEU A 255 2.77 -0.29 4.03
N GLN A 256 1.92 -1.14 4.60
CA GLN A 256 0.49 -0.85 4.78
C GLN A 256 0.16 -0.79 6.26
N VAL A 257 -0.78 0.08 6.64
CA VAL A 257 -1.23 0.21 8.04
C VAL A 257 -2.74 0.10 8.06
N THR A 258 -3.26 -0.89 8.79
CA THR A 258 -4.70 -1.04 9.02
C THR A 258 -5.03 -0.69 10.46
N PHE A 259 -6.08 0.08 10.67
CA PHE A 259 -6.61 0.38 12.00
C PHE A 259 -8.13 0.22 12.03
N GLN A 260 -8.61 -0.26 13.17
CA GLN A 260 -10.01 -0.43 13.52
C GLN A 260 -10.52 0.85 14.17
N ALA A 261 -11.64 1.34 13.66
CA ALA A 261 -12.35 2.49 14.20
C ALA A 261 -13.37 2.05 15.26
N VAL A 262 -13.88 2.99 16.04
CA VAL A 262 -14.88 2.71 17.09
C VAL A 262 -16.25 2.27 16.55
N ASN A 263 -16.56 2.66 15.31
CA ASN A 263 -17.80 2.36 14.58
C ASN A 263 -17.62 2.67 13.08
N VAL A 264 -18.69 2.51 12.29
CA VAL A 264 -18.70 2.81 10.84
C VAL A 264 -18.48 4.29 10.51
N ASP A 265 -18.96 5.21 11.36
CA ASP A 265 -18.87 6.66 11.12
C ASP A 265 -17.44 7.16 11.28
N GLU A 266 -16.74 6.74 12.33
CA GLU A 266 -15.32 7.04 12.51
C GLU A 266 -14.47 6.39 11.41
N ALA A 267 -14.80 5.17 10.97
CA ALA A 267 -14.10 4.53 9.85
C ALA A 267 -14.24 5.36 8.56
N ARG A 268 -15.45 5.79 8.22
CA ARG A 268 -15.70 6.65 7.04
C ARG A 268 -15.00 8.01 7.18
N TRP A 269 -15.04 8.61 8.37
CA TRP A 269 -14.34 9.86 8.65
C TRP A 269 -12.83 9.73 8.47
N LEU A 270 -12.20 8.72 9.07
CA LEU A 270 -10.75 8.51 8.94
C LEU A 270 -10.33 8.16 7.50
N TYR A 271 -11.13 7.39 6.78
CA TYR A 271 -10.92 7.13 5.34
C TYR A 271 -10.82 8.44 4.57
N ASP A 272 -11.75 9.36 4.80
CA ASP A 272 -11.76 10.65 4.12
C ASP A 272 -10.60 11.55 4.57
N GLN A 273 -10.38 11.70 5.87
CA GLN A 273 -9.36 12.63 6.39
C GLN A 273 -7.92 12.21 6.08
N LEU A 274 -7.65 10.92 5.91
CA LEU A 274 -6.33 10.42 5.56
C LEU A 274 -6.07 10.37 4.05
N THR A 275 -7.11 10.46 3.20
CA THR A 275 -6.95 10.48 1.75
C THR A 275 -6.05 11.64 1.26
N PRO A 276 -6.19 12.88 1.74
CA PRO A 276 -5.25 13.98 1.43
C PRO A 276 -3.81 13.76 1.91
N ILE A 277 -3.61 12.88 2.89
CA ILE A 277 -2.31 12.59 3.49
C ILE A 277 -1.51 11.56 2.67
N THR A 278 -2.18 10.76 1.84
CA THR A 278 -1.52 9.72 1.03
C THR A 278 -0.42 10.22 0.10
N PRO A 279 -0.58 11.30 -0.70
CA PRO A 279 0.52 11.80 -1.54
C PRO A 279 1.70 12.34 -0.74
N ILE A 280 1.45 12.89 0.46
CA ILE A 280 2.48 13.45 1.33
C ILE A 280 3.39 12.33 1.84
N LEU A 281 2.81 11.23 2.33
CA LEU A 281 3.61 10.08 2.75
C LEU A 281 4.24 9.33 1.58
N LEU A 282 3.62 9.29 0.39
CA LEU A 282 4.26 8.71 -0.79
C LEU A 282 5.56 9.46 -1.14
N ALA A 283 5.53 10.80 -1.15
CA ALA A 283 6.72 11.62 -1.41
C ALA A 283 7.79 11.45 -0.32
N LEU A 284 7.40 11.44 0.95
CA LEU A 284 8.33 11.23 2.08
C LEU A 284 8.97 9.84 2.07
N SER A 285 8.22 8.81 1.68
CA SER A 285 8.68 7.41 1.73
C SER A 285 9.40 6.94 0.47
N ALA A 286 9.39 7.71 -0.62
CA ALA A 286 10.09 7.46 -1.89
C ALA A 286 11.32 6.51 -1.79
N ALA A 287 11.22 5.32 -2.40
CA ALA A 287 12.21 4.26 -2.25
C ALA A 287 12.55 3.48 -3.54
N THR A 288 11.85 3.73 -4.65
CA THR A 288 11.95 2.88 -5.85
C THR A 288 12.33 3.69 -7.11
N PRO A 289 13.63 4.05 -7.29
CA PRO A 289 14.08 4.86 -8.43
C PRO A 289 14.63 4.06 -9.62
N ILE A 290 14.72 2.73 -9.53
CA ILE A 290 15.31 1.86 -10.56
C ILE A 290 14.31 0.77 -10.95
N PHE A 291 14.13 0.57 -12.26
CA PHE A 291 13.30 -0.49 -12.83
C PHE A 291 14.05 -1.15 -13.99
N ARG A 292 14.02 -2.49 -14.08
CA ARG A 292 14.75 -3.26 -15.11
C ARG A 292 16.21 -2.85 -15.28
N SER A 293 16.90 -2.62 -14.15
CA SER A 293 18.29 -2.15 -14.12
C SER A 293 18.50 -0.78 -14.80
N LYS A 294 17.48 0.08 -14.82
CA LYS A 294 17.56 1.44 -15.39
C LYS A 294 17.06 2.48 -14.40
N LEU A 295 17.75 3.61 -14.28
CA LEU A 295 17.26 4.73 -13.49
C LEU A 295 16.02 5.32 -14.16
N ALA A 296 14.92 5.41 -13.41
CA ALA A 296 13.70 6.07 -13.85
C ALA A 296 13.68 7.55 -13.42
N ASP A 297 12.83 8.37 -14.05
CA ASP A 297 12.60 9.76 -13.66
C ASP A 297 11.45 9.93 -12.63
N VAL A 298 11.21 8.87 -11.87
CA VAL A 298 10.26 8.81 -10.75
C VAL A 298 10.90 8.04 -9.59
N ASP A 299 10.44 8.30 -8.36
CA ASP A 299 11.03 7.76 -7.12
C ASP A 299 10.14 6.76 -6.38
N SER A 300 8.99 6.40 -6.94
CA SER A 300 8.02 5.52 -6.27
C SER A 300 7.39 4.50 -7.21
N ARG A 301 6.82 3.44 -6.64
CA ARG A 301 6.21 2.34 -7.41
C ARG A 301 4.79 2.62 -7.92
N TRP A 302 4.15 3.73 -7.53
CA TRP A 302 2.68 3.86 -7.58
C TRP A 302 2.07 3.74 -8.99
N ASP A 303 2.56 4.50 -9.97
CA ASP A 303 2.06 4.39 -11.36
C ASP A 303 2.47 3.05 -12.01
N ILE A 304 3.58 2.45 -11.57
CA ILE A 304 4.06 1.15 -12.05
C ILE A 304 3.10 0.05 -11.61
N ILE A 305 2.75 0.01 -10.32
CA ILE A 305 1.78 -0.96 -9.81
C ILE A 305 0.39 -0.72 -10.35
N SER A 306 -0.02 0.55 -10.52
CA SER A 306 -1.28 0.93 -11.17
C SER A 306 -1.41 0.33 -12.58
N ALA A 307 -0.38 0.52 -13.41
CA ALA A 307 -0.35 0.02 -14.78
C ALA A 307 -0.20 -1.51 -14.85
N SER A 308 0.44 -2.14 -13.87
CA SER A 308 0.68 -3.59 -13.85
C SER A 308 -0.58 -4.45 -13.70
N VAL A 309 -1.68 -3.86 -13.21
CA VAL A 309 -2.98 -4.54 -13.05
C VAL A 309 -4.12 -3.77 -13.70
N ASP A 310 -3.80 -2.89 -14.65
CA ASP A 310 -4.81 -2.20 -15.44
C ASP A 310 -5.46 -3.19 -16.42
N ASP A 311 -6.68 -3.61 -16.11
CA ASP A 311 -7.43 -4.58 -16.90
C ASP A 311 -8.36 -3.91 -17.92
N ARG A 312 -8.32 -2.58 -18.05
CA ARG A 312 -9.20 -1.83 -18.95
C ARG A 312 -8.98 -2.19 -20.41
N THR A 313 -10.07 -2.50 -21.11
CA THR A 313 -10.05 -2.71 -22.57
C THR A 313 -9.65 -1.42 -23.31
N ALA A 314 -9.39 -1.52 -24.62
CA ALA A 314 -9.14 -0.35 -25.45
C ALA A 314 -10.35 0.62 -25.47
N GLU A 315 -11.57 0.08 -25.42
CA GLU A 315 -12.82 0.85 -25.31
C GLU A 315 -12.90 1.61 -23.97
N GLU A 316 -12.64 0.91 -22.85
CA GLU A 316 -12.67 1.52 -21.51
C GLU A 316 -11.58 2.59 -21.33
N ARG A 317 -10.44 2.45 -22.00
CA ARG A 317 -9.38 3.50 -22.04
C ARG A 317 -9.69 4.65 -23.00
N GLY A 318 -10.78 4.59 -23.76
CA GLY A 318 -11.14 5.60 -24.75
C GLY A 318 -10.23 5.62 -25.99
N LEU A 319 -9.49 4.54 -26.25
CA LEU A 319 -8.61 4.42 -27.43
C LEU A 319 -9.41 4.08 -28.70
N VAL A 320 -10.57 3.44 -28.53
CA VAL A 320 -11.53 3.13 -29.59
C VAL A 320 -12.97 3.41 -29.11
N PRO A 321 -13.94 3.64 -30.01
CA PRO A 321 -15.33 3.88 -29.61
C PRO A 321 -15.95 2.70 -28.86
N LEU A 322 -16.83 2.99 -27.88
CA LEU A 322 -17.56 1.99 -27.11
C LEU A 322 -18.48 1.14 -28.02
N LYS A 323 -18.37 -0.19 -27.92
CA LYS A 323 -19.25 -1.16 -28.60
C LYS A 323 -19.71 -2.26 -27.65
N ASN A 324 -18.81 -2.77 -26.82
CA ASN A 324 -19.06 -3.86 -25.88
C ASN A 324 -19.00 -3.38 -24.41
N SER A 325 -18.15 -2.38 -24.15
CA SER A 325 -17.96 -1.81 -22.81
C SER A 325 -19.04 -0.76 -22.52
N LYS A 326 -19.53 -0.72 -21.27
CA LYS A 326 -20.57 0.24 -20.86
C LYS A 326 -20.06 1.67 -20.73
N TRP A 327 -18.79 1.86 -20.33
CA TRP A 327 -18.22 3.17 -20.00
C TRP A 327 -16.78 3.31 -20.46
N THR A 328 -16.35 4.55 -20.68
CA THR A 328 -14.95 4.92 -20.56
C THR A 328 -14.61 5.08 -19.08
N ILE A 329 -13.47 4.55 -18.64
CA ILE A 329 -13.05 4.50 -17.25
C ILE A 329 -11.69 5.19 -17.13
N ALA A 330 -11.65 6.30 -16.38
CA ALA A 330 -10.49 7.19 -16.33
C ALA A 330 -9.24 6.54 -15.71
N LYS A 331 -9.42 5.71 -14.68
CA LYS A 331 -8.34 5.15 -13.85
C LYS A 331 -8.24 3.63 -13.95
N SER A 332 -7.07 3.09 -13.64
CA SER A 332 -6.91 1.65 -13.38
C SER A 332 -7.73 1.25 -12.15
N ARG A 333 -8.00 -0.04 -11.96
CA ARG A 333 -8.58 -0.56 -10.71
C ARG A 333 -7.62 -0.47 -9.52
N TYR A 334 -6.32 -0.28 -9.80
CA TYR A 334 -5.33 0.17 -8.83
C TYR A 334 -5.02 1.64 -9.10
N ASP A 335 -5.50 2.55 -8.26
CA ASP A 335 -5.27 4.00 -8.43
C ASP A 335 -5.65 4.76 -7.15
N THR A 336 -5.66 6.08 -7.22
CA THR A 336 -6.10 7.00 -6.17
C THR A 336 -7.61 6.96 -5.94
N THR A 337 -8.05 7.09 -4.68
CA THR A 337 -9.44 7.18 -4.23
C THR A 337 -10.27 8.12 -5.12
N ASP A 338 -11.45 7.66 -5.52
CA ASP A 338 -12.33 8.36 -6.45
C ASP A 338 -13.38 9.25 -5.79
N CYS A 339 -13.72 8.97 -4.53
CA CYS A 339 -14.68 9.78 -3.77
C CYS A 339 -14.51 9.59 -2.26
N TYR A 340 -14.84 10.65 -1.53
CA TYR A 340 -15.10 10.62 -0.11
C TYR A 340 -16.45 9.98 0.20
N ILE A 341 -16.49 9.30 1.35
CA ILE A 341 -17.60 8.43 1.73
C ILE A 341 -18.31 8.89 3.00
N TYR A 342 -17.83 9.92 3.72
CA TYR A 342 -18.55 10.48 4.86
C TYR A 342 -19.49 11.62 4.40
N PRO A 343 -20.73 11.73 4.93
CA PRO A 343 -21.73 12.67 4.39
C PRO A 343 -21.30 14.13 4.31
N CYS A 344 -20.53 14.64 5.28
CA CYS A 344 -20.09 16.04 5.25
C CYS A 344 -18.88 16.29 4.33
N SER A 345 -18.26 15.25 3.77
CA SER A 345 -17.12 15.35 2.85
C SER A 345 -17.54 15.45 1.38
N VAL A 346 -18.81 15.19 1.07
CA VAL A 346 -19.32 15.07 -0.32
C VAL A 346 -19.06 16.33 -1.16
N ALA A 347 -19.04 17.50 -0.55
CA ALA A 347 -18.75 18.77 -1.24
C ALA A 347 -17.33 18.82 -1.85
N TYR A 348 -16.44 17.92 -1.45
CA TYR A 348 -15.08 17.78 -1.99
C TYR A 348 -14.98 16.69 -3.08
N ASN A 349 -16.07 16.00 -3.40
CA ASN A 349 -16.13 15.07 -4.54
C ASN A 349 -16.38 15.86 -5.84
N ASP A 350 -15.31 16.39 -6.43
CA ASP A 350 -15.36 17.31 -7.56
C ASP A 350 -15.02 16.68 -8.92
N ILE A 351 -14.82 15.35 -8.96
CA ILE A 351 -14.60 14.60 -10.19
C ILE A 351 -15.83 13.78 -10.59
N PRO A 352 -16.08 13.56 -11.89
CA PRO A 352 -17.15 12.67 -12.34
C PRO A 352 -16.92 11.23 -11.86
N LEU A 353 -17.88 10.67 -11.13
CA LEU A 353 -17.84 9.29 -10.64
C LEU A 353 -18.71 8.38 -11.51
N GLN A 354 -18.10 7.43 -12.22
CA GLN A 354 -18.85 6.43 -13.00
C GLN A 354 -19.37 5.32 -12.08
N TYR A 355 -20.65 4.96 -12.18
CA TYR A 355 -21.22 3.81 -11.46
C TYR A 355 -22.41 3.23 -12.24
N ASP A 356 -22.76 1.96 -11.97
CA ASP A 356 -23.95 1.33 -12.57
C ASP A 356 -25.21 1.75 -11.79
N GLU A 357 -26.17 2.38 -12.47
CA GLU A 357 -27.42 2.88 -11.85
C GLU A 357 -28.27 1.77 -11.23
N ALA A 358 -28.24 0.54 -11.78
CA ALA A 358 -28.98 -0.57 -11.20
C ALA A 358 -28.36 -1.02 -9.87
N ILE A 359 -27.03 -1.05 -9.79
CA ILE A 359 -26.30 -1.37 -8.56
C ILE A 359 -26.50 -0.26 -7.52
N TYR A 360 -26.38 1.00 -7.94
CA TYR A 360 -26.66 2.14 -7.06
C TYR A 360 -28.09 2.07 -6.51
N LYS A 361 -29.09 1.81 -7.36
CA LYS A 361 -30.48 1.64 -6.93
C LYS A 361 -30.63 0.49 -5.93
N GLN A 362 -30.01 -0.67 -6.17
CA GLN A 362 -30.04 -1.81 -5.25
C GLN A 362 -29.49 -1.43 -3.86
N LEU A 363 -28.40 -0.67 -3.79
CA LEU A 363 -27.83 -0.16 -2.54
C LEU A 363 -28.77 0.83 -1.84
N ARG A 364 -29.38 1.75 -2.59
CA ARG A 364 -30.32 2.75 -2.03
C ARG A 364 -31.61 2.11 -1.54
N ASP A 365 -32.18 1.18 -2.30
CA ASP A 365 -33.34 0.36 -1.88
C ASP A 365 -33.00 -0.47 -0.63
N GLY A 366 -31.73 -0.89 -0.50
CA GLY A 366 -31.16 -1.54 0.66
C GLY A 366 -30.77 -0.59 1.81
N ASP A 367 -31.25 0.67 1.84
CA ASP A 367 -31.02 1.63 2.92
C ASP A 367 -29.52 1.92 3.22
N ILE A 368 -28.67 1.88 2.18
CA ILE A 368 -27.29 2.38 2.23
C ILE A 368 -27.28 3.84 1.81
N ASP A 369 -26.78 4.76 2.63
CA ASP A 369 -26.77 6.20 2.31
C ASP A 369 -26.00 6.55 1.02
N GLU A 370 -26.35 7.67 0.39
CA GLU A 370 -25.88 8.03 -0.96
C GLU A 370 -24.35 8.04 -1.12
N PRO A 371 -23.56 8.71 -0.26
CA PRO A 371 -22.09 8.70 -0.36
C PRO A 371 -21.49 7.29 -0.37
N LEU A 372 -21.92 6.44 0.57
CA LEU A 372 -21.42 5.07 0.65
C LEU A 372 -21.93 4.22 -0.53
N ALA A 373 -23.19 4.39 -0.92
CA ALA A 373 -23.78 3.69 -2.06
C ALA A 373 -23.04 4.01 -3.38
N LYS A 374 -22.70 5.28 -3.61
CA LYS A 374 -21.91 5.71 -4.78
C LYS A 374 -20.51 5.11 -4.79
N HIS A 375 -19.84 5.06 -3.64
CA HIS A 375 -18.53 4.43 -3.51
C HIS A 375 -18.57 2.93 -3.85
N ILE A 376 -19.51 2.18 -3.26
CA ILE A 376 -19.65 0.75 -3.55
C ILE A 376 -20.05 0.52 -5.02
N ALA A 377 -21.00 1.29 -5.55
CA ALA A 377 -21.44 1.17 -6.94
C ALA A 377 -20.31 1.49 -7.94
N HIS A 378 -19.45 2.47 -7.62
CA HIS A 378 -18.26 2.77 -8.42
C HIS A 378 -17.28 1.59 -8.46
N MET A 379 -16.99 0.95 -7.34
CA MET A 379 -16.09 -0.23 -7.34
C MET A 379 -16.64 -1.38 -8.19
N PHE A 380 -17.98 -1.51 -8.26
CA PHE A 380 -18.67 -2.56 -9.01
C PHE A 380 -18.83 -2.27 -10.51
N ILE A 381 -18.31 -1.15 -11.02
CA ILE A 381 -18.08 -1.03 -12.47
C ILE A 381 -17.02 -2.04 -12.93
N ARG A 382 -16.12 -2.47 -12.03
CA ARG A 382 -15.09 -3.47 -12.30
C ARG A 382 -15.66 -4.87 -12.28
N ASP A 383 -15.12 -5.72 -13.15
CA ASP A 383 -15.48 -7.13 -13.17
C ASP A 383 -14.67 -7.92 -12.13
N PRO A 384 -15.24 -9.01 -11.57
CA PRO A 384 -14.52 -9.90 -10.69
C PRO A 384 -13.42 -10.64 -11.48
N LEU A 385 -12.19 -10.62 -10.98
CA LEU A 385 -11.06 -11.29 -11.64
C LEU A 385 -10.69 -12.62 -10.98
N GLN A 386 -11.22 -12.90 -9.78
CA GLN A 386 -10.89 -14.07 -9.00
C GLN A 386 -12.16 -14.72 -8.46
N VAL A 387 -12.69 -15.68 -9.20
CA VAL A 387 -13.90 -16.42 -8.84
C VAL A 387 -13.53 -17.90 -8.77
N LEU A 388 -13.96 -18.59 -7.71
CA LEU A 388 -13.74 -20.02 -7.56
C LEU A 388 -14.98 -20.79 -8.06
N ARG A 389 -14.77 -21.85 -8.84
CA ARG A 389 -15.85 -22.65 -9.44
C ARG A 389 -16.82 -23.18 -8.39
N GLU A 390 -16.29 -23.61 -7.25
CA GLU A 390 -17.04 -24.20 -6.14
C GLU A 390 -17.80 -23.14 -5.30
N ARG A 391 -17.55 -21.86 -5.56
CA ARG A 391 -18.07 -20.72 -4.78
C ARG A 391 -18.91 -19.78 -5.64
N ILE A 392 -19.44 -20.23 -6.78
CA ILE A 392 -20.34 -19.39 -7.59
C ILE A 392 -21.65 -19.15 -6.84
N GLN A 393 -22.32 -20.21 -6.38
CA GLN A 393 -23.54 -20.10 -5.58
C GLN A 393 -23.18 -20.03 -4.10
N GLN A 394 -23.68 -19.00 -3.42
CA GLN A 394 -23.40 -18.75 -2.01
C GLN A 394 -24.66 -18.27 -1.29
N ASP A 395 -24.66 -18.37 0.03
CA ASP A 395 -25.68 -17.79 0.90
C ASP A 395 -25.27 -16.33 1.20
N ASP A 396 -26.04 -15.37 0.67
CA ASP A 396 -25.74 -13.94 0.77
C ASP A 396 -25.89 -13.36 2.19
N GLU A 397 -26.52 -14.09 3.12
CA GLU A 397 -26.64 -13.65 4.52
C GLU A 397 -25.43 -14.09 5.36
N LYS A 398 -24.72 -15.13 4.89
CA LYS A 398 -23.59 -15.74 5.62
C LYS A 398 -22.24 -15.41 5.02
N SER A 399 -22.15 -15.28 3.70
CA SER A 399 -20.90 -15.05 2.98
C SER A 399 -20.75 -13.60 2.52
N THR A 400 -19.51 -13.19 2.32
CA THR A 400 -19.17 -11.91 1.69
C THR A 400 -18.19 -12.08 0.53
N GLU A 401 -17.96 -13.31 0.05
CA GLU A 401 -16.91 -13.57 -0.96
C GLU A 401 -17.17 -12.90 -2.32
N HIS A 402 -18.43 -12.75 -2.76
CA HIS A 402 -18.75 -12.04 -4.02
C HIS A 402 -18.52 -10.54 -3.89
N PHE A 403 -18.77 -9.98 -2.71
CA PHE A 403 -18.37 -8.61 -2.41
C PHE A 403 -16.85 -8.48 -2.37
N GLU A 404 -16.18 -9.36 -1.61
CA GLU A 404 -14.74 -9.32 -1.37
C GLU A 404 -13.90 -9.58 -2.62
N THR A 405 -14.38 -10.36 -3.60
CA THR A 405 -13.63 -10.54 -4.86
C THR A 405 -13.50 -9.23 -5.64
N ILE A 406 -14.52 -8.36 -5.62
CA ILE A 406 -14.46 -7.03 -6.24
C ILE A 406 -13.72 -6.04 -5.33
N GLN A 407 -14.06 -6.00 -4.04
CA GLN A 407 -13.45 -5.10 -3.07
C GLN A 407 -11.92 -5.31 -2.95
N SER A 408 -11.48 -6.56 -2.80
CA SER A 408 -10.05 -6.88 -2.63
C SER A 408 -9.22 -6.69 -3.90
N SER A 409 -9.87 -6.55 -5.06
CA SER A 409 -9.25 -6.27 -6.35
C SER A 409 -9.50 -4.85 -6.86
N ASN A 410 -10.09 -3.98 -6.05
CA ASN A 410 -9.99 -2.53 -6.20
C ASN A 410 -8.92 -2.05 -5.20
N TRP A 411 -7.78 -1.61 -5.71
CA TRP A 411 -6.61 -1.28 -4.90
C TRP A 411 -6.41 0.23 -4.87
N MET A 412 -7.10 0.88 -3.95
CA MET A 412 -6.96 2.31 -3.75
C MET A 412 -5.80 2.67 -2.80
N ASN A 413 -5.38 3.92 -2.75
CA ASN A 413 -4.47 4.48 -1.73
C ASN A 413 -5.07 4.43 -0.32
N MET A 414 -6.40 4.54 -0.19
CA MET A 414 -7.15 4.26 1.03
C MET A 414 -8.14 3.12 0.79
N ARG A 415 -8.32 2.22 1.75
CA ARG A 415 -9.36 1.18 1.67
C ARG A 415 -10.25 1.19 2.90
N PHE A 416 -11.56 1.33 2.67
CA PHE A 416 -12.60 1.11 3.67
C PHE A 416 -12.89 -0.38 3.79
N LYS A 417 -12.76 -0.98 4.97
CA LYS A 417 -12.81 -2.43 5.16
C LYS A 417 -13.97 -2.81 6.08
N PRO A 418 -15.07 -3.35 5.53
CA PRO A 418 -16.12 -3.93 6.35
C PRO A 418 -15.60 -5.04 7.27
N PRO A 419 -16.28 -5.31 8.39
CA PRO A 419 -16.01 -6.48 9.22
C PRO A 419 -16.15 -7.78 8.43
N PRO A 420 -15.29 -8.78 8.63
CA PRO A 420 -15.50 -10.11 8.06
C PRO A 420 -16.70 -10.80 8.72
N PRO A 421 -17.42 -11.69 8.01
CA PRO A 421 -18.61 -12.36 8.55
C PRO A 421 -18.30 -13.38 9.66
N ASP A 422 -17.08 -13.90 9.70
CA ASP A 422 -16.64 -15.03 10.52
C ASP A 422 -15.70 -14.63 11.70
N ALA A 423 -15.40 -13.34 11.87
CA ALA A 423 -14.56 -12.84 12.97
C ALA A 423 -15.24 -11.67 13.72
N PRO A 424 -16.14 -11.96 14.68
CA PRO A 424 -16.99 -10.96 15.34
C PRO A 424 -16.21 -9.93 16.19
N GLU A 425 -14.96 -10.19 16.52
CA GLU A 425 -14.05 -9.30 17.25
C GLU A 425 -13.39 -8.23 16.36
N ILE A 426 -13.53 -8.34 15.04
CA ILE A 426 -13.01 -7.39 14.05
C ILE A 426 -14.13 -6.43 13.65
N GLY A 427 -13.91 -5.14 13.89
CA GLY A 427 -14.82 -4.05 13.58
C GLY A 427 -14.60 -3.43 12.19
N TRP A 428 -15.18 -2.24 12.00
CA TRP A 428 -14.98 -1.43 10.81
C TRP A 428 -13.55 -0.91 10.78
N ARG A 429 -12.86 -1.10 9.65
CA ARG A 429 -11.43 -0.77 9.51
C ARG A 429 -11.17 0.14 8.33
N VAL A 430 -10.02 0.80 8.39
CA VAL A 430 -9.46 1.57 7.29
C VAL A 430 -8.00 1.16 7.12
N GLU A 431 -7.55 1.07 5.87
CA GLU A 431 -6.19 0.69 5.52
C GLU A 431 -5.53 1.79 4.67
N PHE A 432 -4.39 2.26 5.16
CA PHE A 432 -3.52 3.26 4.52
C PHE A 432 -2.42 2.53 3.74
N ARG A 433 -2.39 2.72 2.42
CA ARG A 433 -1.67 1.84 1.46
C ARG A 433 -0.54 2.47 0.61
N PRO A 434 -0.35 3.80 0.51
CA PRO A 434 0.58 4.36 -0.46
C PRO A 434 2.06 4.18 -0.08
N THR A 435 2.38 4.05 1.21
CA THR A 435 3.74 4.14 1.73
C THR A 435 4.68 3.11 1.09
N GLU A 436 5.79 3.60 0.53
CA GLU A 436 6.87 2.72 0.07
C GLU A 436 7.47 2.00 1.27
N VAL A 437 7.85 0.73 1.13
CA VAL A 437 8.56 0.04 2.20
C VAL A 437 9.95 0.65 2.37
N GLN A 438 10.43 0.75 3.61
CA GLN A 438 11.73 1.32 3.94
C GLN A 438 12.76 0.22 4.23
N LEU A 439 14.05 0.57 4.13
CA LEU A 439 15.15 -0.38 4.26
C LEU A 439 15.26 -0.98 5.67
N THR A 440 15.04 -0.18 6.71
CA THR A 440 15.18 -0.61 8.11
C THR A 440 13.86 -0.69 8.85
N ASP A 441 13.82 -1.53 9.88
CA ASP A 441 12.64 -1.70 10.74
C ASP A 441 12.30 -0.41 11.52
N PHE A 442 13.32 0.39 11.88
CA PHE A 442 13.15 1.72 12.50
C PHE A 442 12.36 2.68 11.58
N GLU A 443 12.74 2.77 10.30
CA GLU A 443 12.07 3.66 9.35
C GLU A 443 10.61 3.23 9.09
N ASN A 444 10.37 1.92 8.96
CA ASN A 444 9.03 1.37 8.77
C ASN A 444 8.15 1.61 10.01
N ALA A 445 8.69 1.39 11.21
CA ALA A 445 8.00 1.68 12.47
C ALA A 445 7.67 3.17 12.61
N ALA A 446 8.59 4.06 12.20
CA ALA A 446 8.36 5.50 12.26
C ALA A 446 7.14 5.94 11.43
N TYR A 447 7.04 5.49 10.17
CA TYR A 447 5.88 5.80 9.32
C TYR A 447 4.59 5.17 9.84
N CYS A 448 4.67 3.93 10.33
CA CYS A 448 3.52 3.23 10.89
C CYS A 448 2.94 3.97 12.11
N CYS A 449 3.81 4.31 13.07
CA CYS A 449 3.43 5.06 14.26
C CYS A 449 2.91 6.47 13.92
N PHE A 450 3.51 7.14 12.92
CA PHE A 450 3.08 8.46 12.48
C PHE A 450 1.64 8.47 11.97
N VAL A 451 1.27 7.52 11.11
CA VAL A 451 -0.11 7.42 10.58
C VAL A 451 -1.10 7.19 11.72
N VAL A 452 -0.80 6.30 12.67
CA VAL A 452 -1.68 6.01 13.79
C VAL A 452 -1.81 7.20 14.75
N LEU A 453 -0.71 7.86 15.09
CA LEU A 453 -0.73 9.10 15.89
C LEU A 453 -1.54 10.20 15.19
N LEU A 454 -1.40 10.34 13.86
CA LEU A 454 -2.18 11.31 13.10
C LEU A 454 -3.68 11.01 13.18
N THR A 455 -4.12 9.75 13.18
CA THR A 455 -5.54 9.44 13.43
C THR A 455 -6.02 9.94 14.79
N ARG A 456 -5.17 9.84 15.82
CA ARG A 456 -5.49 10.31 17.18
C ARG A 456 -5.59 11.83 17.23
N VAL A 457 -4.70 12.54 16.53
CA VAL A 457 -4.74 14.00 16.38
C VAL A 457 -6.02 14.43 15.65
N ILE A 458 -6.36 13.80 14.51
CA ILE A 458 -7.57 14.09 13.73
C ILE A 458 -8.82 13.99 14.61
N ILE A 459 -8.94 12.91 15.39
CA ILE A 459 -10.11 12.68 16.25
C ILE A 459 -10.10 13.64 17.44
N SER A 460 -8.98 13.76 18.15
CA SER A 460 -8.91 14.52 19.41
C SER A 460 -9.10 16.01 19.20
N PHE A 461 -8.55 16.55 18.12
CA PHE A 461 -8.63 17.97 17.77
C PHE A 461 -9.73 18.27 16.74
N ARG A 462 -10.46 17.25 16.27
CA ARG A 462 -11.52 17.36 15.25
C ARG A 462 -11.06 18.03 13.97
N LEU A 463 -9.82 17.79 13.58
CA LEU A 463 -9.23 18.42 12.40
C LEU A 463 -9.84 17.85 11.12
N THR A 464 -9.95 18.71 10.11
CA THR A 464 -10.25 18.30 8.74
C THR A 464 -9.11 18.66 7.81
N TYR A 465 -8.68 17.69 7.01
CA TYR A 465 -7.65 17.83 5.97
C TYR A 465 -8.23 17.72 4.56
N LEU A 466 -9.56 17.62 4.43
CA LEU A 466 -10.25 17.43 3.14
C LEU A 466 -9.76 18.41 2.08
N LEU A 467 -9.47 17.86 0.90
CA LEU A 467 -9.16 18.56 -0.34
C LEU A 467 -10.08 18.03 -1.44
N PRO A 468 -10.43 18.82 -2.46
CA PRO A 468 -11.09 18.28 -3.65
C PRO A 468 -10.35 17.05 -4.19
N ILE A 469 -11.07 15.99 -4.57
CA ILE A 469 -10.46 14.73 -5.03
C ILE A 469 -9.54 14.95 -6.25
N SER A 470 -9.87 15.91 -7.12
CA SER A 470 -9.01 16.29 -8.23
C SER A 470 -7.61 16.73 -7.76
N MET A 471 -7.52 17.47 -6.65
CA MET A 471 -6.28 17.95 -6.07
C MET A 471 -5.49 16.83 -5.38
N VAL A 472 -6.17 15.88 -4.74
CA VAL A 472 -5.52 14.66 -4.20
C VAL A 472 -4.89 13.85 -5.34
N SER A 473 -5.62 13.69 -6.44
CA SER A 473 -5.15 12.99 -7.64
C SER A 473 -3.94 13.70 -8.27
N GLU A 474 -3.96 15.03 -8.30
CA GLU A 474 -2.81 15.83 -8.76
C GLU A 474 -1.60 15.65 -7.83
N ASN A 475 -1.79 15.77 -6.52
CA ASN A 475 -0.75 15.57 -5.53
C ASN A 475 -0.12 14.17 -5.63
N MET A 476 -0.91 13.14 -5.92
CA MET A 476 -0.38 11.78 -6.12
C MET A 476 0.50 11.68 -7.37
N LYS A 477 0.28 12.48 -8.42
CA LYS A 477 1.21 12.59 -9.55
C LYS A 477 2.48 13.35 -9.18
N ARG A 478 2.35 14.43 -8.40
CA ARG A 478 3.50 15.22 -7.91
C ARG A 478 4.40 14.40 -6.99
N ALA A 479 3.82 13.54 -6.15
CA ALA A 479 4.49 12.73 -5.14
C ALA A 479 5.53 11.74 -5.70
N GLN A 480 5.35 11.29 -6.94
CA GLN A 480 6.19 10.27 -7.55
C GLN A 480 7.39 10.86 -8.27
N LYS A 481 7.39 12.17 -8.55
CA LYS A 481 8.47 12.83 -9.27
C LYS A 481 9.79 12.70 -8.50
N ARG A 482 10.90 12.69 -9.24
CA ARG A 482 12.24 12.68 -8.67
C ARG A 482 12.43 13.79 -7.63
N ASP A 483 12.88 13.41 -6.44
CA ASP A 483 13.09 14.28 -5.29
C ASP A 483 11.85 15.12 -4.93
N ALA A 484 10.64 14.57 -5.11
CA ALA A 484 9.40 15.30 -4.84
C ALA A 484 9.32 15.87 -3.42
N VAL A 485 9.90 15.17 -2.44
CA VAL A 485 10.01 15.63 -1.05
C VAL A 485 10.69 17.00 -0.92
N LEU A 486 11.66 17.32 -1.79
CA LEU A 486 12.44 18.57 -1.73
C LEU A 486 12.01 19.57 -2.81
N ASN A 487 11.60 19.08 -3.97
CA ASN A 487 11.47 19.89 -5.18
C ASN A 487 10.02 20.12 -5.64
N GLN A 488 9.03 19.45 -5.04
CA GLN A 488 7.62 19.66 -5.38
C GLN A 488 6.89 20.39 -4.26
N LYS A 489 5.84 21.11 -4.66
CA LYS A 489 4.82 21.61 -3.75
C LYS A 489 3.54 20.81 -3.92
N PHE A 490 2.75 20.72 -2.87
CA PHE A 490 1.52 19.96 -2.79
C PHE A 490 0.39 20.88 -2.38
N LEU A 491 -0.77 20.68 -2.98
CA LEU A 491 -1.99 21.36 -2.59
C LEU A 491 -2.37 20.89 -1.18
N PHE A 492 -2.48 21.82 -0.24
CA PHE A 492 -2.80 21.50 1.14
C PHE A 492 -3.56 22.64 1.81
N ARG A 493 -4.23 22.36 2.93
CA ARG A 493 -4.99 23.38 3.64
C ARG A 493 -4.05 24.41 4.27
N LYS A 494 -4.32 25.69 4.03
CA LYS A 494 -3.52 26.83 4.53
C LYS A 494 -3.60 26.98 6.05
N SER A 495 -4.77 26.67 6.61
CA SER A 495 -5.06 26.84 8.04
C SER A 495 -5.67 25.58 8.65
N LEU A 496 -5.60 25.47 9.98
CA LEU A 496 -6.33 24.43 10.68
C LEU A 496 -7.83 24.66 10.52
N ALA A 497 -8.53 23.64 10.03
CA ALA A 497 -9.97 23.62 9.98
C ALA A 497 -10.50 22.53 10.91
N THR A 498 -11.63 22.80 11.54
CA THR A 498 -12.36 21.79 12.33
C THR A 498 -13.71 21.51 11.70
N CYS A 499 -14.23 20.29 11.82
CA CYS A 499 -15.61 20.01 11.45
C CYS A 499 -16.49 19.74 12.67
N VAL A 500 -17.60 20.48 12.79
CA VAL A 500 -18.59 20.28 13.87
C VAL A 500 -19.26 18.91 13.78
N SER A 501 -19.34 18.36 12.56
CA SER A 501 -19.84 17.02 12.25
C SER A 501 -18.79 15.92 12.37
N ALA A 502 -17.56 16.23 12.79
CA ALA A 502 -16.61 15.19 13.18
C ALA A 502 -17.25 14.32 14.27
N PRO A 503 -17.17 12.98 14.19
CA PRO A 503 -17.87 12.08 15.11
C PRO A 503 -17.71 12.47 16.60
N LYS A 504 -18.85 12.72 17.26
CA LYS A 504 -19.06 12.70 18.73
C LYS A 504 -20.44 12.11 18.99
N ASP A 505 -20.67 11.59 20.20
CA ASP A 505 -21.97 11.09 20.69
C ASP A 505 -23.15 11.85 20.05
N ASN A 506 -23.89 11.10 19.25
CA ASN A 506 -24.84 11.48 18.20
C ASN A 506 -25.52 12.87 18.27
N LYS A 507 -25.66 13.46 17.06
CA LYS A 507 -26.65 14.46 16.57
C LYS A 507 -26.15 15.91 16.39
N VAL A 508 -25.60 16.27 15.22
CA VAL A 508 -25.74 17.63 14.62
C VAL A 508 -25.59 17.58 13.09
N SER A 509 -26.37 18.39 12.36
CA SER A 509 -26.32 18.64 10.92
C SER A 509 -25.00 19.26 10.41
N ALA A 510 -24.68 19.00 9.14
CA ALA A 510 -23.41 19.30 8.47
C ALA A 510 -23.16 20.79 8.18
N ASN A 511 -22.03 21.30 8.68
CA ASN A 511 -21.33 22.44 8.08
C ASN A 511 -19.85 22.36 8.50
N CYS A 512 -19.01 21.68 7.71
CA CYS A 512 -17.57 21.88 7.78
C CYS A 512 -17.27 23.20 7.05
N GLY A 513 -16.94 24.27 7.78
CA GLY A 513 -16.87 25.63 7.22
C GLY A 513 -15.87 25.83 6.07
N GLY A 514 -16.19 26.78 5.17
CA GLY A 514 -15.33 27.28 4.08
C GLY A 514 -15.64 26.70 2.70
N LYS A 515 -15.52 27.51 1.63
CA LYS A 515 -15.49 26.96 0.26
C LYS A 515 -14.19 26.18 0.07
N PRO A 516 -14.22 24.95 -0.48
CA PRO A 516 -13.04 24.08 -0.61
C PRO A 516 -11.79 24.78 -1.17
N SER A 517 -11.93 25.66 -2.16
CA SER A 517 -10.79 26.28 -2.86
C SER A 517 -10.18 27.50 -2.18
N GLU A 518 -10.89 28.16 -1.24
CA GLU A 518 -10.44 29.44 -0.66
C GLU A 518 -9.45 29.25 0.51
N ASP A 519 -9.30 28.02 1.02
CA ASP A 519 -8.41 27.64 2.15
C ASP A 519 -7.31 26.65 1.71
N ILE A 520 -6.99 26.57 0.42
CA ILE A 520 -5.96 25.67 -0.13
C ILE A 520 -4.82 26.50 -0.72
N GLU A 521 -3.58 26.08 -0.46
CA GLU A 521 -2.37 26.66 -1.04
C GLU A 521 -1.36 25.57 -1.41
N GLU A 522 -0.33 25.95 -2.15
CA GLU A 522 0.79 25.06 -2.45
C GLU A 522 1.85 25.13 -1.34
N MET A 523 2.14 23.99 -0.72
CA MET A 523 3.12 23.85 0.36
C MET A 523 4.16 22.78 0.02
N THR A 524 5.41 23.01 0.37
CA THR A 524 6.44 21.97 0.38
C THR A 524 6.12 20.89 1.41
N ILE A 525 6.71 19.70 1.28
CA ILE A 525 6.59 18.65 2.30
C ILE A 525 7.11 19.15 3.65
N ASN A 526 8.19 19.95 3.66
CA ASN A 526 8.69 20.56 4.89
C ASN A 526 7.63 21.43 5.59
N GLU A 527 6.94 22.30 4.86
CA GLU A 527 5.90 23.15 5.42
C GLU A 527 4.70 22.35 5.93
N ILE A 528 4.32 21.26 5.26
CA ILE A 528 3.22 20.38 5.71
C ILE A 528 3.64 19.59 6.96
N ILE A 529 4.88 19.11 7.04
CA ILE A 529 5.32 18.26 8.15
C ILE A 529 5.73 19.08 9.37
N ASN A 530 6.54 20.12 9.16
CA ASN A 530 7.16 20.92 10.22
C ASN A 530 6.46 22.25 10.48
N GLY A 531 5.53 22.65 9.61
CA GLY A 531 4.81 23.91 9.72
C GLY A 531 5.47 25.04 8.93
N LYS A 532 4.78 26.17 8.90
CA LYS A 532 5.28 27.44 8.36
C LYS A 532 5.07 28.56 9.38
N ASP A 533 5.91 29.59 9.32
CA ASP A 533 5.87 30.70 10.27
C ASP A 533 4.52 31.45 10.25
N ASP A 534 3.91 31.61 9.07
CA ASP A 534 2.65 32.34 8.86
C ASP A 534 1.47 31.45 8.45
N GLY A 535 1.10 30.44 9.27
CA GLY A 535 -0.19 29.76 9.14
C GLY A 535 -0.22 28.31 9.62
N PHE A 536 -0.17 27.34 8.70
CA PHE A 536 -0.31 25.91 9.02
C PHE A 536 0.79 25.45 10.00
N PRO A 537 0.42 24.88 11.17
CA PRO A 537 1.38 24.57 12.24
C PRO A 537 2.26 23.35 11.96
N GLY A 538 1.92 22.52 10.97
CA GLY A 538 2.65 21.30 10.64
C GLY A 538 2.10 20.05 11.35
N LEU A 539 2.16 18.91 10.66
CA LEU A 539 1.66 17.63 11.20
C LEU A 539 2.47 17.13 12.40
N VAL A 540 3.81 17.25 12.38
CA VAL A 540 4.67 16.83 13.50
C VAL A 540 4.43 17.71 14.75
N PRO A 541 4.40 19.05 14.65
CA PRO A 541 4.03 19.90 15.78
C PRO A 541 2.65 19.57 16.39
N LEU A 542 1.64 19.29 15.57
CA LEU A 542 0.31 18.88 16.05
C LEU A 542 0.35 17.55 16.81
N ILE A 543 1.12 16.57 16.33
CA ILE A 543 1.29 15.30 17.04
C ILE A 543 2.02 15.52 18.37
N ARG A 544 3.06 16.37 18.41
CA ARG A 544 3.74 16.71 19.67
C ARG A 544 2.79 17.36 20.67
N GLN A 545 1.95 18.29 20.22
CA GLN A 545 0.93 18.93 21.05
C GLN A 545 -0.08 17.91 21.60
N TYR A 546 -0.54 16.96 20.79
CA TYR A 546 -1.39 15.87 21.26
C TYR A 546 -0.70 15.05 22.35
N LEU A 547 0.56 14.67 22.13
CA LEU A 547 1.34 13.90 23.12
C LEU A 547 1.64 14.70 24.39
N ASP A 548 1.70 16.03 24.35
CA ASP A 548 1.86 16.88 25.54
C ASP A 548 0.58 16.94 26.39
N SER A 549 -0.58 16.77 25.74
CA SER A 549 -1.88 16.73 26.41
C SER A 549 -2.27 15.32 26.90
N ALA A 550 -1.56 14.30 26.44
CA ALA A 550 -1.79 12.90 26.79
C ALA A 550 -0.88 12.46 27.94
N ASP A 551 -1.36 11.53 28.77
CA ASP A 551 -0.56 10.91 29.82
C ASP A 551 0.32 9.82 29.19
N VAL A 552 1.54 10.20 28.77
CA VAL A 552 2.49 9.34 28.06
C VAL A 552 3.68 9.04 28.95
N ASP A 553 4.03 7.77 29.11
CA ASP A 553 5.24 7.40 29.83
C ASP A 553 6.51 7.87 29.10
N VAL A 554 7.61 8.02 29.86
CA VAL A 554 8.86 8.60 29.37
C VAL A 554 9.47 7.77 28.23
N ASP A 555 9.44 6.44 28.32
CA ASP A 555 10.03 5.58 27.31
C ASP A 555 9.25 5.68 25.99
N THR A 556 7.92 5.63 26.06
CA THR A 556 7.04 5.88 24.89
C THR A 556 7.29 7.26 24.30
N ARG A 557 7.39 8.29 25.13
CA ARG A 557 7.64 9.65 24.66
C ARG A 557 8.99 9.76 23.95
N CYS A 558 10.04 9.11 24.47
CA CYS A 558 11.35 9.05 23.83
C CYS A 558 11.31 8.30 22.50
N THR A 559 10.67 7.14 22.43
CA THR A 559 10.50 6.36 21.19
C THR A 559 9.80 7.19 20.11
N VAL A 560 8.63 7.72 20.43
CA VAL A 560 7.84 8.51 19.48
C VAL A 560 8.57 9.77 19.05
N SER A 561 9.27 10.46 19.96
CA SER A 561 10.04 11.66 19.61
C SER A 561 11.15 11.37 18.59
N GLN A 562 11.78 10.19 18.65
CA GLN A 562 12.79 9.79 17.66
C GLN A 562 12.17 9.58 16.28
N TYR A 563 11.01 8.91 16.20
CA TYR A 563 10.28 8.73 14.94
C TYR A 563 9.83 10.08 14.34
N LEU A 564 9.28 10.97 15.16
CA LEU A 564 8.86 12.30 14.71
C LEU A 564 10.05 13.16 14.24
N ASN A 565 11.18 13.09 14.94
CA ASN A 565 12.41 13.78 14.53
C ASN A 565 12.94 13.24 13.20
N PHE A 566 12.90 11.93 13.00
CA PHE A 566 13.29 11.31 11.74
C PHE A 566 12.41 11.80 10.56
N ILE A 567 11.09 11.79 10.70
CA ILE A 567 10.15 12.27 9.67
C ILE A 567 10.35 13.77 9.41
N SER A 568 10.48 14.55 10.49
CA SER A 568 10.74 16.00 10.44
C SER A 568 12.02 16.31 9.64
N LYS A 569 13.12 15.62 9.95
CA LYS A 569 14.40 15.79 9.26
C LYS A 569 14.37 15.32 7.81
N ARG A 570 13.63 14.25 7.52
CA ARG A 570 13.44 13.80 6.13
C ARG A 570 12.68 14.82 5.30
N ALA A 571 11.66 15.47 5.89
CA ALA A 571 10.93 16.55 5.23
C ALA A 571 11.81 17.77 4.90
N THR A 572 12.85 18.05 5.70
CA THR A 572 13.82 19.14 5.44
C THR A 572 14.93 18.78 4.44
N GLY A 573 15.14 17.48 4.17
CA GLY A 573 16.29 16.98 3.40
C GLY A 573 17.57 16.74 4.21
N GLU A 574 17.59 17.00 5.52
CA GLU A 574 18.70 16.59 6.40
C GLU A 574 18.89 15.06 6.40
N ILE A 575 17.78 14.32 6.36
CA ILE A 575 17.75 12.88 6.11
C ILE A 575 17.21 12.63 4.71
N TRP A 576 17.86 11.74 3.97
CA TRP A 576 17.51 11.41 2.60
C TRP A 576 16.36 10.39 2.56
N THR A 577 15.58 10.45 1.49
CA THR A 577 14.72 9.32 1.09
C THR A 577 15.60 8.18 0.59
N LEU A 578 15.09 6.95 0.63
CA LEU A 578 15.85 5.80 0.12
C LEU A 578 16.08 5.94 -1.39
N ALA A 579 15.11 6.50 -2.14
CA ALA A 579 15.27 6.78 -3.57
C ALA A 579 16.42 7.75 -3.85
N HIS A 580 16.50 8.87 -3.13
CA HIS A 580 17.59 9.83 -3.27
C HIS A 580 18.95 9.19 -2.94
N TRP A 581 19.01 8.40 -1.88
CA TRP A 581 20.23 7.70 -1.50
C TRP A 581 20.69 6.68 -2.55
N ILE A 582 19.77 5.89 -3.11
CA ILE A 582 20.07 4.94 -4.20
C ILE A 582 20.61 5.70 -5.43
N ARG A 583 19.97 6.81 -5.83
CA ARG A 583 20.44 7.63 -6.96
C ARG A 583 21.85 8.16 -6.73
N HIS A 584 22.11 8.69 -5.54
CA HIS A 584 23.44 9.18 -5.18
C HIS A 584 24.48 8.06 -5.19
N PHE A 585 24.12 6.87 -4.70
CA PHE A 585 25.01 5.71 -4.75
C PHE A 585 25.37 5.36 -6.19
N VAL A 586 24.38 5.26 -7.09
CA VAL A 586 24.58 4.94 -8.51
C VAL A 586 25.42 6.01 -9.21
N ASP A 587 25.10 7.30 -9.02
CA ASP A 587 25.87 8.43 -9.60
C ASP A 587 27.37 8.37 -9.25
N LYS A 588 27.71 7.91 -8.05
CA LYS A 588 29.10 7.80 -7.58
C LYS A 588 29.76 6.46 -7.89
N HIS A 589 29.02 5.50 -8.40
CA HIS A 589 29.55 4.16 -8.61
C HIS A 589 30.48 4.11 -9.84
N PRO A 590 31.72 3.58 -9.73
CA PRO A 590 32.69 3.59 -10.84
C PRO A 590 32.22 2.88 -12.13
N ALA A 591 31.36 1.87 -11.99
CA ALA A 591 30.83 1.13 -13.14
C ALA A 591 29.68 1.86 -13.86
N TYR A 592 29.07 2.88 -13.23
CA TYR A 592 27.94 3.61 -13.81
C TYR A 592 28.44 4.63 -14.83
N LYS A 593 27.95 4.54 -16.07
CA LYS A 593 28.44 5.34 -17.20
C LYS A 593 27.66 6.63 -17.44
N HIS A 594 26.76 6.97 -16.51
CA HIS A 594 25.88 8.14 -16.63
C HIS A 594 24.99 8.07 -17.87
N ASP A 595 24.59 6.87 -18.27
CA ASP A 595 23.72 6.56 -19.41
C ASP A 595 22.34 6.04 -18.97
N SER A 596 22.05 6.09 -17.66
CA SER A 596 20.87 5.55 -16.98
C SER A 596 20.75 4.03 -16.95
N GLU A 597 21.71 3.29 -17.51
CA GLU A 597 21.82 1.84 -17.33
C GLU A 597 22.59 1.58 -16.03
N VAL A 598 22.04 0.72 -15.15
CA VAL A 598 22.63 0.38 -13.84
C VAL A 598 23.22 -1.04 -13.93
N PRO A 599 24.55 -1.20 -14.05
CA PRO A 599 25.15 -2.51 -14.23
C PRO A 599 24.95 -3.46 -13.04
N ASP A 600 25.02 -4.76 -13.29
CA ASP A 600 24.93 -5.83 -12.28
C ASP A 600 25.85 -5.57 -11.08
N GLU A 601 27.10 -5.17 -11.32
CA GLU A 601 28.07 -4.86 -10.26
C GLU A 601 27.61 -3.70 -9.37
N THR A 602 27.00 -2.67 -9.96
CA THR A 602 26.47 -1.51 -9.21
C THR A 602 25.28 -1.93 -8.34
N ILE A 603 24.38 -2.77 -8.87
CA ILE A 603 23.23 -3.29 -8.13
C ILE A 603 23.70 -4.21 -7.00
N TYR A 604 24.70 -5.05 -7.26
CA TYR A 604 25.30 -5.91 -6.24
C TYR A 604 25.92 -5.10 -5.10
N ASP A 605 26.80 -4.14 -5.39
CA ASP A 605 27.47 -3.33 -4.36
C ASP A 605 26.44 -2.48 -3.58
N LEU A 606 25.41 -1.96 -4.26
CA LEU A 606 24.27 -1.29 -3.64
C LEU A 606 23.57 -2.20 -2.63
N LEU A 607 23.18 -3.41 -3.03
CA LEU A 607 22.43 -4.33 -2.17
C LEU A 607 23.28 -4.90 -1.03
N VAL A 608 24.60 -5.06 -1.22
CA VAL A 608 25.52 -5.40 -0.13
C VAL A 608 25.51 -4.31 0.94
N GLN A 609 25.56 -3.04 0.53
CA GLN A 609 25.50 -1.93 1.49
C GLN A 609 24.12 -1.83 2.15
N MET A 610 23.04 -2.03 1.39
CA MET A 610 21.68 -2.05 1.93
C MET A 610 21.50 -3.18 2.96
N ASP A 611 22.04 -4.37 2.70
CA ASP A 611 22.04 -5.50 3.65
C ASP A 611 22.82 -5.19 4.94
N ALA A 612 23.99 -4.57 4.82
CA ALA A 612 24.76 -4.14 5.97
C ALA A 612 24.00 -3.11 6.83
N ILE A 613 23.27 -2.18 6.18
CA ILE A 613 22.44 -1.19 6.87
C ILE A 613 21.21 -1.84 7.52
N SER A 614 20.46 -2.66 6.79
CA SER A 614 19.23 -3.30 7.29
C SER A 614 19.50 -4.27 8.44
N SER A 615 20.65 -4.94 8.44
CA SER A 615 21.07 -5.83 9.53
C SER A 615 21.74 -5.12 10.71
N GLY A 616 21.91 -3.79 10.65
CA GLY A 616 22.55 -3.00 11.69
C GLY A 616 24.07 -3.16 11.78
N LYS A 617 24.71 -3.86 10.82
CA LYS A 617 26.18 -3.99 10.75
C LYS A 617 26.86 -2.68 10.36
N GLN A 618 26.16 -1.83 9.60
CA GLN A 618 26.62 -0.51 9.20
C GLN A 618 25.53 0.53 9.49
N HIS A 619 25.90 1.63 10.13
CA HIS A 619 25.01 2.76 10.31
C HIS A 619 25.11 3.72 9.13
N CYS A 620 23.98 4.20 8.61
CA CYS A 620 23.92 5.23 7.57
C CYS A 620 23.26 6.50 8.08
N GLN A 621 24.06 7.50 8.47
CA GLN A 621 23.53 8.76 9.03
C GLN A 621 22.63 9.50 8.04
N LYS A 622 22.92 9.42 6.74
CA LYS A 622 22.10 10.05 5.69
C LYS A 622 20.71 9.44 5.56
N LEU A 623 20.53 8.16 5.89
CA LEU A 623 19.22 7.50 5.85
C LEU A 623 18.52 7.49 7.21
N LEU A 624 19.25 7.38 8.31
CA LEU A 624 18.69 7.08 9.63
C LEU A 624 18.82 8.23 10.64
N GLY A 625 19.61 9.26 10.33
CA GLY A 625 20.02 10.26 11.31
C GLY A 625 20.71 9.62 12.51
N CYS A 626 20.62 10.24 13.68
CA CYS A 626 21.05 9.65 14.94
C CYS A 626 19.81 9.19 15.72
N HIS A 627 19.72 7.89 16.00
CA HIS A 627 18.67 7.34 16.86
C HIS A 627 19.25 6.19 17.70
N ARG A 628 18.55 5.88 18.80
CA ARG A 628 18.80 4.74 19.67
C ARG A 628 17.45 4.13 20.03
N SER A 629 17.18 2.96 19.48
CA SER A 629 15.94 2.23 19.75
C SER A 629 15.74 2.01 21.26
N LYS A 630 14.50 2.21 21.69
CA LYS A 630 14.01 1.98 23.06
C LYS A 630 12.89 0.95 23.09
N THR A 631 12.63 0.30 21.95
CA THR A 631 11.53 -0.64 21.77
C THR A 631 11.85 -2.01 22.37
N ASP A 632 10.83 -2.70 22.87
CA ASP A 632 10.91 -4.03 23.46
C ASP A 632 9.78 -4.91 22.90
N HIS A 633 9.91 -6.23 23.03
CA HIS A 633 8.90 -7.20 22.62
C HIS A 633 7.63 -7.16 23.48
N LEU A 634 7.71 -6.57 24.68
CA LEU A 634 6.60 -6.51 25.63
C LEU A 634 6.34 -5.09 26.11
N ILE A 635 5.06 -4.78 26.32
CA ILE A 635 4.66 -3.62 27.12
C ILE A 635 4.87 -4.00 28.60
N PRO A 636 5.60 -3.20 29.39
CA PRO A 636 5.80 -3.50 30.81
C PRO A 636 4.47 -3.72 31.54
N SER A 637 4.38 -4.79 32.34
CA SER A 637 3.15 -5.19 33.03
C SER A 637 2.61 -4.12 34.00
N ALA A 638 3.49 -3.26 34.52
CA ALA A 638 3.12 -2.12 35.34
C ALA A 638 2.38 -1.04 34.53
N VAL A 639 2.87 -0.70 33.33
CA VAL A 639 2.25 0.27 32.42
C VAL A 639 0.89 -0.24 31.97
N ARG A 640 0.83 -1.50 31.52
CA ARG A 640 -0.43 -2.14 31.12
C ARG A 640 -1.48 -2.10 32.22
N ARG A 641 -1.12 -2.50 33.46
CA ARG A 641 -2.07 -2.48 34.60
C ARG A 641 -2.50 -1.07 35.00
N ALA A 642 -1.60 -0.10 34.93
CA ALA A 642 -1.91 1.29 35.23
C ALA A 642 -2.90 1.88 34.22
N GLU A 643 -2.67 1.68 32.92
CA GLU A 643 -3.56 2.14 31.86
C GLU A 643 -4.92 1.39 31.90
N GLU A 644 -4.92 0.07 32.09
CA GLU A 644 -6.16 -0.72 32.26
C GLU A 644 -6.99 -0.21 33.45
N SER A 645 -6.34 0.04 34.60
CA SER A 645 -7.01 0.58 35.80
C SER A 645 -7.57 1.99 35.55
N PHE A 646 -6.85 2.82 34.80
CA PHE A 646 -7.28 4.18 34.44
C PHE A 646 -8.51 4.15 33.51
N VAL A 647 -8.50 3.31 32.48
CA VAL A 647 -9.64 3.13 31.56
C VAL A 647 -10.87 2.62 32.31
N MET A 648 -10.71 1.62 33.18
CA MET A 648 -11.80 1.11 34.02
C MET A 648 -12.35 2.16 34.99
N SER A 649 -11.49 3.04 35.52
CA SER A 649 -11.92 4.13 36.41
C SER A 649 -12.72 5.22 35.69
N LYS A 650 -12.41 5.50 34.42
CA LYS A 650 -13.17 6.44 33.57
C LYS A 650 -14.53 5.86 33.15
N GLN A 651 -14.60 4.58 32.82
CA GLN A 651 -15.88 3.92 32.51
C GLN A 651 -16.86 3.96 33.69
N LYS A 652 -16.38 3.80 34.94
CA LYS A 652 -17.21 3.91 36.15
C LYS A 652 -17.64 5.35 36.50
N ARG A 653 -17.00 6.38 35.94
CA ARG A 653 -17.34 7.79 36.16
C ARG A 653 -18.28 8.36 35.09
N GLY A 654 -18.48 7.64 33.99
CA GLY A 654 -19.39 8.00 32.90
C GLY A 654 -20.68 7.17 32.83
N SER A 655 -20.89 6.26 33.79
CA SER A 655 -22.12 5.47 33.96
C SER A 655 -23.07 6.11 34.95
#